data_AF-A0A498FPN6-F1
#
_entry.id   AF-A0A498FPN6-F1
#
_cell.length_a   1.000
_cell.length_b   1.000
_cell.length_c   1.000
_cell.angle_alpha   90.00
_cell.angle_beta   90.00
_cell.angle_gamma   90.00
#
_symmetry.space_group_name_H-M   'P 1'
#
loop_
_entity.id
_entity.type
_entity.pdbx_description
1 polymer ?
#
loop_
_entity_poly.entity_id
_entity_poly.type
_entity_poly.pdbx_seq_one_letter_code
_entity_poly.pdbx_strand_id
1 'polypeptide(L)'
;MSQGDGADGDGEPRAASLARVLVVDGEPTFAETAASRLEARDDRFEVVTVEDAEAALDALSSASFHCVVSGYELPEADGVGLLETVRDRHGDVPFVLFTGSGSEAVASDAVSAGVDEYVRRDEPADEFARLANAVAEAVSEARGGRRLAAHLERTSDAFCQVDSEWRLTYLNERAAGFVERDADALLGERIWELFPEVAGSEAEAALREVVETGEATEFEHHVDRLDAELVVNAYPTADGLALYFRDVTERRERERELREVSERLQLAVEGADVGVWDWNVRTDEVRFDDRWAGMLGHDTDEIDFDLSTWEDRVHPDDIDDAWDAIEAHFAGEIDPYQSDYRMRTKSGDWKWIRDRGRVVDRTEDGEPLRAVGIHIDVTEEKERERELERYRRIVDELPESVCIYDADGRIALANDHTADVFDTDPESLVGRESRLVERIRAADGDGYDELVEGERDSLTGTVEVDLPGEPGAIVDYGLTRLVIDGEFDGVLGISRNVTAERRRQRRLERTTARLEALFERSPDMIDIHDEAGSIVDANRAMTDALGYDREELVGMDVWEVDAELDPEEGLRLWEGLEMDETVRLETTFARADGSTFPAEVHVRRIDVQDEDRFLASSRDISERKAYERRIERENERLDEFASIVSHDLRNPLNVLSGYLRLARETGTDSYFDRCERALDEMERLIEDVLALAKQGEAVGSFDPVNLGDLAAGYSDDAFGSADGEDPFGDDAAGGDEPDAPVEVVVEADGEICADPGRVRQLLGNLYRNAAEHGGQRVVVGDLPDGFYVEDDGPGIAADERDRVFESGYTTSETGTGFGLSIVQRIAEAHGWEVAVTEGERGGARFEFTGLDRPGADGSAPPADPSGPAAEEAEPRD
;
A
#
# COMPACT_ATOMS: atom_id res chain seq x y z
N MET A 1 29.31 30.77 66.22
CA MET A 1 30.67 30.78 66.79
C MET A 1 31.49 31.82 66.04
N SER A 2 32.14 32.72 66.79
CA SER A 2 33.25 33.61 66.41
C SER A 2 33.02 34.73 65.40
N GLN A 3 32.56 35.88 65.88
CA GLN A 3 33.01 37.25 65.55
C GLN A 3 32.72 38.07 66.82
N GLY A 4 33.58 38.85 67.48
CA GLY A 4 34.83 39.51 67.12
C GLY A 4 34.74 40.90 67.78
N ASP A 5 35.05 40.97 69.09
CA ASP A 5 35.01 42.19 69.91
C ASP A 5 35.92 43.29 69.33
N GLY A 6 35.30 44.37 68.86
CA GLY A 6 35.97 45.63 68.52
C GLY A 6 36.04 46.52 69.75
N ALA A 7 37.23 46.62 70.34
CA ALA A 7 37.55 47.58 71.39
C ALA A 7 37.69 48.97 70.75
N ASP A 8 36.78 49.88 71.09
CA ASP A 8 36.89 51.30 70.76
C ASP A 8 37.25 52.13 72.00
N GLY A 9 38.36 52.84 71.89
CA GLY A 9 38.40 54.27 72.22
C GLY A 9 38.83 54.64 73.62
N ASP A 10 40.14 54.83 73.78
CA ASP A 10 40.75 55.69 74.79
C ASP A 10 39.98 57.02 74.93
N GLY A 11 39.32 57.20 76.06
CA GLY A 11 38.76 58.48 76.47
C GLY A 11 39.87 59.43 76.89
N GLU A 12 40.45 60.16 75.94
CA GLU A 12 41.15 61.40 76.27
C GLU A 12 40.18 62.33 77.02
N PRO A 13 40.54 62.85 78.20
CA PRO A 13 39.73 63.83 78.88
C PRO A 13 39.70 65.10 78.02
N ARG A 14 38.59 65.31 77.31
CA ARG A 14 38.30 66.55 76.57
C ARG A 14 38.59 67.73 77.49
N ALA A 15 39.56 68.55 77.07
CA ALA A 15 39.91 69.82 77.69
C ALA A 15 38.63 70.58 78.06
N ALA A 16 38.44 70.86 79.36
CA ALA A 16 37.33 71.68 79.81
C ALA A 16 37.42 73.04 79.10
N SER A 17 36.47 73.33 78.22
CA SER A 17 36.42 74.59 77.48
C SER A 17 36.36 75.75 78.49
N LEU A 18 37.40 76.57 78.50
CA LEU A 18 37.47 77.77 79.33
C LEU A 18 36.22 78.64 79.08
N ALA A 19 35.46 78.92 80.13
CA ALA A 19 34.33 79.83 80.13
C ALA A 19 34.85 81.26 80.27
N ARG A 20 34.84 82.00 79.16
CA ARG A 20 35.18 83.44 79.15
C ARG A 20 34.10 84.26 79.84
N VAL A 21 34.46 85.01 80.88
CA VAL A 21 33.55 85.85 81.67
C VAL A 21 33.97 87.31 81.51
N LEU A 22 33.03 88.19 81.16
CA LEU A 22 33.27 89.63 81.07
C LEU A 22 32.86 90.31 82.38
N VAL A 23 33.78 90.95 83.09
CA VAL A 23 33.50 91.71 84.31
C VAL A 23 33.53 93.21 83.99
N VAL A 24 32.42 93.90 84.28
CA VAL A 24 32.23 95.33 84.00
C VAL A 24 32.08 96.07 85.33
N ASP A 25 33.06 96.91 85.68
CA ASP A 25 33.02 97.71 86.91
C ASP A 25 33.83 99.01 86.78
N GLY A 26 33.27 100.12 87.26
CA GLY A 26 33.89 101.45 87.19
C GLY A 26 35.09 101.67 88.11
N GLU A 27 35.35 100.77 89.07
CA GLU A 27 36.54 100.78 89.91
C GLU A 27 37.58 99.76 89.41
N PRO A 28 38.70 100.19 88.77
CA PRO A 28 39.66 99.27 88.17
C PRO A 28 40.27 98.30 89.18
N THR A 29 40.55 98.78 90.40
CA THR A 29 41.08 97.94 91.49
C THR A 29 40.11 96.86 91.93
N PHE A 30 38.79 97.12 91.82
CA PHE A 30 37.76 96.15 92.15
C PHE A 30 37.61 95.12 91.03
N ALA A 31 37.54 95.56 89.77
CA ALA A 31 37.46 94.67 88.61
C ALA A 31 38.62 93.67 88.56
N GLU A 32 39.86 94.13 88.77
CA GLU A 32 41.06 93.26 88.83
C GLU A 32 41.00 92.27 90.00
N THR A 33 40.47 92.68 91.15
CA THR A 33 40.30 91.82 92.32
C THR A 33 39.22 90.76 92.05
N ALA A 34 38.10 91.14 91.44
CA ALA A 34 37.01 90.23 91.06
C ALA A 34 37.51 89.18 90.05
N ALA A 35 38.24 89.61 89.02
CA ALA A 35 38.85 88.72 88.04
C ALA A 35 39.81 87.73 88.70
N SER A 36 40.77 88.23 89.48
CA SER A 36 41.75 87.39 90.17
C SER A 36 41.09 86.36 91.11
N ARG A 37 39.98 86.73 91.78
CA ARG A 37 39.26 85.84 92.70
C ARG A 37 38.40 84.81 91.97
N LEU A 38 37.77 85.17 90.86
CA LEU A 38 37.00 84.25 90.02
C LEU A 38 37.92 83.19 89.39
N GLU A 39 39.05 83.62 88.82
CA GLU A 39 40.04 82.72 88.22
C GLU A 39 40.71 81.82 89.26
N ALA A 40 41.00 82.34 90.47
CA ALA A 40 41.58 81.52 91.54
C ALA A 40 40.61 80.49 92.14
N ARG A 41 39.30 80.66 91.93
CA ARG A 41 38.26 79.77 92.48
C ARG A 41 37.98 78.60 91.55
N ASP A 42 37.96 78.85 90.25
CA ASP A 42 37.69 77.87 89.21
C ASP A 42 38.58 78.14 87.99
N ASP A 43 39.57 77.27 87.77
CA ASP A 43 40.55 77.36 86.68
C ASP A 43 39.90 77.29 85.28
N ARG A 44 38.58 77.05 85.22
CA ARG A 44 37.81 77.05 83.98
C ARG A 44 37.34 78.44 83.57
N PHE A 45 37.49 79.48 84.41
CA PHE A 45 37.14 80.84 84.03
C PHE A 45 38.33 81.59 83.44
N GLU A 46 38.09 82.29 82.32
CA GLU A 46 39.01 83.27 81.76
C GLU A 46 38.30 84.63 81.87
N VAL A 47 38.80 85.54 82.70
CA VAL A 47 38.07 86.76 83.02
C VAL A 47 38.66 87.96 82.27
N VAL A 48 37.82 88.68 81.54
CA VAL A 48 38.17 89.94 80.89
C VAL A 48 37.49 91.08 81.64
N THR A 49 38.24 92.10 82.04
CA THR A 49 37.69 93.26 82.75
C THR A 49 37.59 94.47 81.83
N VAL A 50 36.53 95.26 82.00
CA VAL A 50 36.31 96.55 81.32
C VAL A 50 35.72 97.56 82.30
N GLU A 51 35.98 98.84 82.07
CA GLU A 51 35.72 99.91 83.05
C GLU A 51 34.35 100.59 82.89
N ASP A 52 33.68 100.44 81.75
CA ASP A 52 32.40 101.08 81.44
C ASP A 52 31.51 100.23 80.52
N ALA A 53 30.26 100.67 80.34
CA ALA A 53 29.26 99.97 79.53
C ALA A 53 29.57 99.99 78.02
N GLU A 54 30.23 101.03 77.51
CA GLU A 54 30.58 101.13 76.08
C GLU A 54 31.69 100.11 75.74
N ALA A 55 32.72 100.04 76.57
CA ALA A 55 33.78 99.05 76.48
C ALA A 55 33.25 97.61 76.62
N ALA A 56 32.21 97.39 77.43
CA ALA A 56 31.57 96.08 77.56
C ALA A 56 30.86 95.63 76.27
N LEU A 57 30.14 96.55 75.61
CA LEU A 57 29.46 96.26 74.35
C LEU A 57 30.43 96.06 73.18
N ASP A 58 31.53 96.82 73.16
CA ASP A 58 32.63 96.62 72.21
C ASP A 58 33.31 95.25 72.43
N ALA A 59 33.54 94.86 73.69
CA ALA A 59 34.07 93.55 74.02
C ALA A 59 33.13 92.44 73.52
N LEU A 60 31.83 92.52 73.81
CA LEU A 60 30.82 91.54 73.36
C LEU A 60 30.66 91.47 71.84
N SER A 61 30.92 92.57 71.14
CA SER A 61 30.93 92.61 69.66
C SER A 61 32.21 92.02 69.06
N SER A 62 33.34 92.14 69.76
CA SER A 62 34.65 91.66 69.29
C SER A 62 34.92 90.19 69.63
N ALA A 63 34.27 89.65 70.67
CA ALA A 63 34.53 88.34 71.22
C ALA A 63 33.28 87.72 71.85
N SER A 64 33.18 86.38 71.81
CA SER A 64 32.13 85.66 72.52
C SER A 64 32.47 85.48 74.00
N PHE A 65 31.51 85.83 74.85
CA PHE A 65 31.55 85.62 76.28
C PHE A 65 30.47 84.61 76.70
N HIS A 66 30.77 83.84 77.73
CA HIS A 66 29.87 82.83 78.29
C HIS A 66 29.06 83.36 79.46
N CYS A 67 29.49 84.46 80.08
CA CYS A 67 28.77 85.17 81.12
C CYS A 67 29.27 86.62 81.19
N VAL A 68 28.36 87.56 81.48
CA VAL A 68 28.65 88.97 81.76
C VAL A 68 28.34 89.24 83.23
N VAL A 69 29.31 89.73 83.97
CA VAL A 69 29.17 90.18 85.34
C VAL A 69 29.26 91.69 85.36
N SER A 70 28.25 92.40 85.86
CA SER A 70 28.22 93.86 85.84
C SER A 70 27.95 94.46 87.22
N GLY A 71 28.70 95.49 87.59
CA GLY A 71 28.35 96.39 88.70
C GLY A 71 27.13 97.25 88.37
N TYR A 72 26.37 97.66 89.38
CA TYR A 72 25.22 98.55 89.15
C TYR A 72 25.64 100.00 88.85
N GLU A 73 26.61 100.54 89.60
CA GLU A 73 27.11 101.90 89.39
C GLU A 73 28.25 101.86 88.37
N LEU A 74 28.00 102.30 87.13
CA LEU A 74 29.00 102.39 86.07
C LEU A 74 29.24 103.87 85.68
N PRO A 75 30.40 104.21 85.10
CA PRO A 75 30.60 105.53 84.53
C PRO A 75 29.59 105.78 83.40
N GLU A 76 28.80 106.84 83.52
CA GLU A 76 27.84 107.31 82.50
C GLU A 76 26.65 106.37 82.18
N ALA A 77 26.52 105.21 82.85
CA ALA A 77 25.42 104.24 82.70
C ALA A 77 25.13 103.50 84.02
N ASP A 78 24.07 102.69 84.07
CA ASP A 78 23.84 101.72 85.15
C ASP A 78 23.84 100.27 84.62
N GLY A 79 24.09 99.31 85.51
CA GLY A 79 24.20 97.90 85.14
C GLY A 79 22.91 97.28 84.59
N VAL A 80 21.74 97.85 84.92
CA VAL A 80 20.44 97.40 84.36
C VAL A 80 20.30 97.86 82.92
N GLY A 81 20.67 99.10 82.59
CA GLY A 81 20.70 99.59 81.21
C GLY A 81 21.69 98.83 80.33
N LEU A 82 22.82 98.38 80.89
CA LEU A 82 23.72 97.47 80.17
C LEU A 82 23.06 96.11 79.91
N LEU A 83 22.40 95.51 80.90
CA LEU A 83 21.66 94.25 80.74
C LEU A 83 20.61 94.33 79.63
N GLU A 84 19.76 95.36 79.63
CA GLU A 84 18.75 95.57 78.59
C GLU A 84 19.40 95.63 77.20
N THR A 85 20.52 96.36 77.08
CA THR A 85 21.25 96.48 75.80
C THR A 85 21.89 95.17 75.36
N VAL A 86 22.42 94.37 76.30
CA VAL A 86 23.00 93.05 76.01
C VAL A 86 21.91 92.07 75.56
N ARG A 87 20.75 92.08 76.21
CA ARG A 87 19.60 91.26 75.80
C ARG A 87 19.12 91.61 74.39
N ASP A 88 19.00 92.91 74.08
CA ASP A 88 18.57 93.37 72.76
C ASP A 88 19.56 93.06 71.64
N ARG A 89 20.88 93.17 71.89
CA ARG A 89 21.91 93.07 70.82
C ARG A 89 22.65 91.74 70.76
N HIS A 90 22.79 91.04 71.87
CA HIS A 90 23.64 89.86 72.01
C HIS A 90 22.87 88.63 72.53
N GLY A 91 21.57 88.75 72.79
CA GLY A 91 20.66 87.65 73.12
C GLY A 91 20.83 87.09 74.54
N ASP A 92 20.61 85.79 74.69
CA ASP A 92 20.56 85.09 75.99
C ASP A 92 21.96 84.75 76.56
N VAL A 93 22.92 85.68 76.49
CA VAL A 93 24.20 85.52 77.18
C VAL A 93 23.94 85.63 78.69
N PRO A 94 24.35 84.66 79.52
CA PRO A 94 24.17 84.73 80.97
C PRO A 94 24.69 86.06 81.55
N PHE A 95 23.90 86.71 82.39
CA PHE A 95 24.15 88.03 82.93
C PHE A 95 23.92 88.05 84.45
N VAL A 96 24.97 88.38 85.19
CA VAL A 96 24.99 88.44 86.65
C VAL A 96 25.20 89.88 87.10
N LEU A 97 24.26 90.43 87.87
CA LEU A 97 24.37 91.79 88.42
C LEU A 97 24.98 91.74 89.83
N PHE A 98 26.13 92.39 90.04
CA PHE A 98 26.90 92.34 91.29
C PHE A 98 27.06 93.74 91.94
N THR A 99 26.20 94.09 92.89
CA THR A 99 26.04 95.47 93.39
C THR A 99 26.28 95.66 94.90
N GLY A 100 26.87 96.80 95.29
CA GLY A 100 27.23 97.14 96.68
C GLY A 100 26.22 97.97 97.48
N SER A 101 25.26 98.61 96.81
CA SER A 101 24.20 99.43 97.41
C SER A 101 22.84 98.80 97.07
N GLY A 102 22.46 97.75 97.81
CA GLY A 102 21.24 96.97 97.57
C GLY A 102 19.95 97.70 97.95
N SER A 103 19.40 98.52 97.06
CA SER A 103 17.99 98.92 97.14
C SER A 103 17.09 97.82 96.56
N GLU A 104 15.95 97.54 97.21
CA GLU A 104 14.92 96.61 96.72
C GLU A 104 14.43 96.99 95.31
N ALA A 105 14.42 98.28 94.99
CA ALA A 105 14.07 98.78 93.67
C ALA A 105 15.01 98.25 92.57
N VAL A 106 16.32 98.24 92.82
CA VAL A 106 17.33 97.78 91.85
C VAL A 106 17.22 96.30 91.56
N ALA A 107 16.91 95.48 92.57
CA ALA A 107 16.69 94.04 92.38
C ALA A 107 15.44 93.76 91.52
N SER A 108 14.36 94.52 91.74
CA SER A 108 13.13 94.39 90.95
C SER A 108 13.33 94.81 89.49
N ASP A 109 14.07 95.90 89.26
CA ASP A 109 14.37 96.39 87.92
C ASP A 109 15.26 95.38 87.16
N ALA A 110 16.26 94.80 87.83
CA ALA A 110 17.12 93.77 87.24
C ALA A 110 16.35 92.48 86.86
N VAL A 111 15.43 92.00 87.71
CA VAL A 111 14.59 90.83 87.39
C VAL A 111 13.66 91.14 86.21
N SER A 112 13.12 92.34 86.14
CA SER A 112 12.24 92.75 85.04
C SER A 112 12.99 92.86 83.71
N ALA A 113 14.27 93.24 83.74
CA ALA A 113 15.16 93.27 82.58
C ALA A 113 15.74 91.87 82.21
N GLY A 114 15.39 90.81 82.95
CA GLY A 114 15.80 89.44 82.64
C GLY A 114 17.23 89.11 83.06
N VAL A 115 17.66 89.57 84.25
CA VAL A 115 18.93 89.15 84.86
C VAL A 115 18.88 87.66 85.20
N ASP A 116 19.95 86.91 84.94
CA ASP A 116 20.01 85.49 85.30
C ASP A 116 20.25 85.31 86.80
N GLU A 117 21.13 86.13 87.38
CA GLU A 117 21.43 86.06 88.82
C GLU A 117 21.76 87.45 89.39
N TYR A 118 21.23 87.75 90.59
CA TYR A 118 21.45 89.03 91.29
C TYR A 118 22.20 88.79 92.60
N VAL A 119 23.40 89.36 92.72
CA VAL A 119 24.31 89.15 93.86
C VAL A 119 24.64 90.48 94.56
N ARG A 120 24.50 90.52 95.90
CA ARG A 120 24.85 91.69 96.74
C ARG A 120 26.29 91.59 97.27
N ARG A 121 27.00 92.73 97.35
CA ARG A 121 28.32 92.84 98.01
C ARG A 121 28.14 92.96 99.54
N ASP A 122 28.35 91.87 100.27
CA ASP A 122 28.36 91.81 101.75
C ASP A 122 29.84 91.75 102.27
N GLU A 123 30.09 91.58 103.57
CA GLU A 123 31.45 91.61 104.19
C GLU A 123 32.60 91.00 103.35
N PRO A 124 33.81 91.60 103.35
CA PRO A 124 34.86 91.40 102.32
C PRO A 124 35.47 89.99 102.20
N ALA A 125 35.03 89.01 102.98
CA ALA A 125 35.53 87.63 102.92
C ALA A 125 34.68 86.69 102.04
N ASP A 126 33.36 86.94 101.87
CA ASP A 126 32.43 85.98 101.24
C ASP A 126 31.79 86.46 99.92
N GLU A 127 31.93 87.74 99.55
CA GLU A 127 31.23 88.31 98.37
C GLU A 127 31.64 87.66 97.04
N PHE A 128 32.94 87.42 96.83
CA PHE A 128 33.45 86.83 95.58
C PHE A 128 33.16 85.32 95.47
N ALA A 129 32.97 84.64 96.60
CA ALA A 129 32.61 83.22 96.60
C ALA A 129 31.18 83.00 96.11
N ARG A 130 30.25 83.90 96.48
CA ARG A 130 28.88 83.89 95.95
C ARG A 130 28.84 84.23 94.47
N LEU A 131 29.60 85.25 94.06
CA LEU A 131 29.72 85.63 92.66
C LEU A 131 30.23 84.47 91.79
N ALA A 132 31.25 83.74 92.23
CA ALA A 132 31.78 82.60 91.49
C ALA A 132 30.76 81.48 91.31
N ASN A 133 29.96 81.17 92.33
CA ASN A 133 28.90 80.16 92.24
C ASN A 133 27.78 80.61 91.29
N ALA A 134 27.33 81.87 91.41
CA ALA A 134 26.34 82.47 90.52
C ALA A 134 26.75 82.36 89.04
N VAL A 135 28.00 82.71 88.73
CA VAL A 135 28.54 82.59 87.37
C VAL A 135 28.62 81.13 86.92
N ALA A 136 29.03 80.20 87.79
CA ALA A 136 29.13 78.78 87.45
C ALA A 136 27.77 78.15 87.15
N GLU A 137 26.75 78.49 87.93
CA GLU A 137 25.38 78.00 87.77
C GLU A 137 24.77 78.49 86.45
N ALA A 138 24.82 79.80 86.20
CA ALA A 138 24.29 80.40 84.98
C ALA A 138 24.97 79.88 83.69
N VAL A 139 26.29 79.66 83.72
CA VAL A 139 27.02 79.07 82.57
C VAL A 139 26.67 77.59 82.35
N SER A 140 26.41 76.84 83.41
CA SER A 140 26.08 75.41 83.32
C SER A 140 24.71 75.18 82.70
N GLU A 141 23.72 75.98 83.10
CA GLU A 141 22.34 75.88 82.61
C GLU A 141 22.25 76.19 81.10
N ALA A 142 22.92 77.27 80.65
CA ALA A 142 22.95 77.67 79.24
C ALA A 142 23.65 76.63 78.33
N ARG A 143 24.62 75.86 78.85
CA ARG A 143 25.32 74.80 78.09
C ARG A 143 24.50 73.51 77.97
N GLY A 144 23.64 73.21 78.94
CA GLY A 144 22.79 72.02 78.95
C GLY A 144 21.76 72.01 77.81
N GLY A 145 21.02 73.11 77.66
CA GLY A 145 19.94 73.21 76.66
C GLY A 145 20.41 73.08 75.21
N ARG A 146 21.54 73.72 74.84
CA ARG A 146 22.05 73.71 73.45
C ARG A 146 22.54 72.34 72.99
N ARG A 147 23.00 71.48 73.91
CA ARG A 147 23.56 70.17 73.56
C ARG A 147 22.49 69.14 73.21
N LEU A 148 21.31 69.23 73.84
CA LEU A 148 20.20 68.30 73.59
C LEU A 148 19.56 68.54 72.21
N ALA A 149 19.33 69.80 71.85
CA ALA A 149 18.80 70.20 70.54
C ALA A 149 19.69 69.69 69.38
N ALA A 150 21.02 69.82 69.50
CA ALA A 150 21.96 69.37 68.47
C ALA A 150 22.00 67.84 68.26
N HIS A 151 21.56 67.04 69.23
CA HIS A 151 21.48 65.59 69.06
C HIS A 151 20.21 65.15 68.32
N LEU A 152 19.08 65.80 68.60
CA LEU A 152 17.81 65.49 67.94
C LEU A 152 17.83 65.86 66.45
N GLU A 153 18.54 66.93 66.07
CA GLU A 153 18.76 67.30 64.67
C GLU A 153 19.54 66.26 63.84
N ARG A 154 20.38 65.42 64.47
CA ARG A 154 21.21 64.43 63.76
C ARG A 154 20.58 63.04 63.68
N THR A 155 19.37 62.87 64.20
CA THR A 155 18.69 61.56 64.21
C THR A 155 18.16 61.23 62.81
N SER A 156 18.31 59.97 62.39
CA SER A 156 17.88 59.51 61.06
C SER A 156 16.36 59.46 60.91
N ASP A 157 15.64 59.25 62.01
CA ASP A 157 14.19 59.24 62.07
C ASP A 157 13.65 60.66 62.22
N ALA A 158 12.47 60.88 61.65
CA ALA A 158 11.74 62.12 61.83
C ALA A 158 11.25 62.19 63.29
N PHE A 159 11.52 63.30 63.96
CA PHE A 159 11.21 63.50 65.37
C PHE A 159 10.41 64.78 65.60
N CYS A 160 9.35 64.69 66.38
CA CYS A 160 8.62 65.85 66.87
C CYS A 160 8.16 65.69 68.31
N GLN A 161 8.01 66.81 69.00
CA GLN A 161 7.46 66.87 70.34
C GLN A 161 6.17 67.68 70.31
N VAL A 162 5.16 67.19 71.01
CA VAL A 162 3.88 67.88 71.20
C VAL A 162 3.61 68.10 72.67
N ASP A 163 2.95 69.21 73.00
CA ASP A 163 2.49 69.48 74.36
C ASP A 163 1.17 68.76 74.71
N SER A 164 0.71 68.94 75.94
CA SER A 164 -0.58 68.44 76.43
C SER A 164 -1.82 68.98 75.68
N GLU A 165 -1.68 70.06 74.91
CA GLU A 165 -2.72 70.59 74.02
C GLU A 165 -2.57 70.09 72.56
N TRP A 166 -1.65 69.15 72.31
CA TRP A 166 -1.30 68.58 71.01
C TRP A 166 -0.65 69.56 70.04
N ARG A 167 -0.03 70.62 70.56
CA ARG A 167 0.71 71.61 69.76
C ARG A 167 2.15 71.17 69.60
N LEU A 168 2.70 71.32 68.39
CA LEU A 168 4.11 71.03 68.13
C LEU A 168 5.00 72.02 68.90
N THR A 169 5.81 71.52 69.82
CA THR A 169 6.78 72.31 70.59
C THR A 169 8.19 72.17 70.05
N TYR A 170 8.48 71.07 69.36
CA TYR A 170 9.74 70.84 68.68
C TYR A 170 9.55 69.93 67.47
N LEU A 171 10.37 70.11 66.45
CA LEU A 171 10.37 69.32 65.22
C LEU A 171 11.77 69.41 64.61
N ASN A 172 12.39 68.26 64.34
CA ASN A 172 13.72 68.23 63.69
C ASN A 172 13.61 68.41 62.17
N GLU A 173 14.75 68.65 61.49
CA GLU A 173 14.78 68.85 60.03
C GLU A 173 14.18 67.67 59.24
N ARG A 174 14.35 66.43 59.73
CA ARG A 174 13.78 65.22 59.10
C ARG A 174 12.25 65.21 59.12
N ALA A 175 11.66 65.60 60.25
CA ALA A 175 10.21 65.75 60.36
C ALA A 175 9.68 66.96 59.57
N ALA A 176 10.44 68.06 59.49
CA ALA A 176 10.09 69.20 58.62
C ALA A 176 10.07 68.83 57.14
N GLY A 177 11.09 68.10 56.69
CA GLY A 177 11.19 67.60 55.32
C GLY A 177 10.02 66.69 54.93
N PHE A 178 9.47 65.94 55.89
CA PHE A 178 8.32 65.07 55.65
C PHE A 178 7.00 65.84 55.46
N VAL A 179 6.86 67.03 56.03
CA VAL A 179 5.65 67.88 55.92
C VAL A 179 5.76 68.90 54.78
N GLU A 180 6.93 69.02 54.15
CA GLU A 180 7.28 70.02 53.10
C GLU A 180 6.93 71.47 53.51
N ARG A 181 6.99 71.77 54.81
CA ARG A 181 6.74 73.12 55.35
C ARG A 181 7.88 73.50 56.29
N ASP A 182 8.11 74.81 56.38
CA ASP A 182 9.16 75.37 57.24
C ASP A 182 8.90 75.05 58.71
N ALA A 183 9.92 74.57 59.44
CA ALA A 183 9.79 74.14 60.83
C ALA A 183 9.25 75.26 61.72
N ASP A 184 9.71 76.50 61.53
CA ASP A 184 9.29 77.65 62.35
C ASP A 184 7.82 78.01 62.13
N ALA A 185 7.27 77.69 60.95
CA ALA A 185 5.86 77.91 60.64
C ALA A 185 4.95 76.81 61.22
N LEU A 186 5.50 75.65 61.57
CA LEU A 186 4.75 74.51 62.11
C LEU A 186 4.72 74.49 63.65
N LEU A 187 5.66 75.17 64.31
CA LEU A 187 5.69 75.26 65.77
C LEU A 187 4.44 75.99 66.30
N GLY A 188 3.79 75.38 67.29
CA GLY A 188 2.55 75.86 67.90
C GLY A 188 1.26 75.44 67.19
N GLU A 189 1.33 74.91 65.96
CA GLU A 189 0.18 74.30 65.27
C GLU A 189 -0.20 72.96 65.93
N ARG A 190 -1.49 72.61 65.89
CA ARG A 190 -1.98 71.33 66.44
C ARG A 190 -1.75 70.21 65.44
N ILE A 191 -1.22 69.07 65.87
CA ILE A 191 -0.95 67.94 64.96
C ILE A 191 -2.19 67.43 64.23
N TRP A 192 -3.37 67.58 64.84
CA TRP A 192 -4.66 67.24 64.23
C TRP A 192 -5.09 68.18 63.11
N GLU A 193 -4.61 69.43 63.11
CA GLU A 193 -4.85 70.39 62.04
C GLU A 193 -3.88 70.16 60.87
N LEU A 194 -2.66 69.73 61.18
CA LEU A 194 -1.64 69.35 60.20
C LEU A 194 -1.95 68.02 59.50
N PHE A 195 -2.51 67.05 60.25
CA PHE A 195 -2.92 65.74 59.74
C PHE A 195 -4.36 65.42 60.18
N PRO A 196 -5.37 66.01 59.51
CA PRO A 196 -6.78 65.79 59.85
C PRO A 196 -7.23 64.33 59.71
N GLU A 197 -6.56 63.56 58.86
CA GLU A 197 -6.83 62.13 58.60
C GLU A 197 -6.48 61.24 59.80
N VAL A 198 -5.54 61.68 60.63
CA VAL A 198 -5.17 60.98 61.86
C VAL A 198 -6.22 61.23 62.94
N ALA A 199 -6.92 62.37 62.89
CA ALA A 199 -7.98 62.67 63.84
C ALA A 199 -9.17 61.70 63.64
N GLY A 200 -9.51 60.96 64.69
CA GLY A 200 -10.53 59.90 64.68
C GLY A 200 -10.05 58.54 64.18
N SER A 201 -8.76 58.37 63.84
CA SER A 201 -8.18 57.08 63.42
C SER A 201 -7.64 56.26 64.61
N GLU A 202 -7.27 55.01 64.34
CA GLU A 202 -6.62 54.15 65.34
C GLU A 202 -5.29 54.74 65.84
N ALA A 203 -4.61 55.56 65.01
CA ALA A 203 -3.39 56.25 65.40
C ALA A 203 -3.64 57.34 66.45
N GLU A 204 -4.73 58.13 66.35
CA GLU A 204 -5.09 59.08 67.41
C GLU A 204 -5.43 58.36 68.72
N ALA A 205 -6.14 57.22 68.63
CA ALA A 205 -6.46 56.42 69.81
C ALA A 205 -5.17 55.91 70.50
N ALA A 206 -4.20 55.39 69.72
CA ALA A 206 -2.91 54.94 70.24
C ALA A 206 -2.12 56.09 70.88
N LEU A 207 -2.08 57.28 70.26
CA LEU A 207 -1.38 58.44 70.84
C LEU A 207 -2.04 58.92 72.14
N ARG A 208 -3.37 58.96 72.22
CA ARG A 208 -4.09 59.30 73.45
C ARG A 208 -3.85 58.27 74.55
N GLU A 209 -3.82 56.99 74.20
CA GLU A 209 -3.54 55.91 75.14
C GLU A 209 -2.14 56.07 75.77
N VAL A 210 -1.12 56.46 75.00
CA VAL A 210 0.23 56.75 75.54
C VAL A 210 0.20 57.87 76.58
N VAL A 211 -0.59 58.93 76.36
CA VAL A 211 -0.76 60.03 77.33
C VAL A 211 -1.47 59.57 78.60
N GLU A 212 -2.50 58.73 78.47
CA GLU A 212 -3.29 58.23 79.61
C GLU A 212 -2.54 57.19 80.44
N THR A 213 -1.84 56.27 79.78
CA THR A 213 -1.15 55.13 80.41
C THR A 213 0.27 55.49 80.88
N GLY A 214 0.93 56.41 80.19
CA GLY A 214 2.35 56.69 80.39
C GLY A 214 3.28 55.59 79.87
N GLU A 215 2.80 54.70 78.99
CA GLU A 215 3.60 53.62 78.38
C GLU A 215 3.86 53.91 76.89
N ALA A 216 5.11 53.71 76.43
CA ALA A 216 5.47 53.94 75.04
C ALA A 216 4.86 52.88 74.11
N THR A 217 4.41 53.30 72.92
CA THR A 217 3.74 52.42 71.94
C THR A 217 4.32 52.61 70.54
N GLU A 218 4.45 51.50 69.80
CA GLU A 218 4.75 51.46 68.38
C GLU A 218 3.50 51.04 67.60
N PHE A 219 3.18 51.76 66.52
CA PHE A 219 2.09 51.40 65.62
C PHE A 219 2.41 51.80 64.18
N GLU A 220 1.78 51.12 63.23
CA GLU A 220 1.88 51.44 61.81
C GLU A 220 0.66 52.26 61.39
N HIS A 221 0.86 53.30 60.60
CA HIS A 221 -0.22 54.12 60.06
C HIS A 221 0.10 54.59 58.65
N HIS A 222 -0.84 54.38 57.74
CA HIS A 222 -0.77 54.95 56.40
C HIS A 222 -1.30 56.39 56.44
N VAL A 223 -0.54 57.32 55.86
CA VAL A 223 -0.93 58.73 55.74
C VAL A 223 -1.29 59.00 54.29
N ASP A 224 -2.59 59.08 53.98
CA ASP A 224 -3.11 59.18 52.61
C ASP A 224 -2.52 60.41 51.88
N ARG A 225 -2.41 61.56 52.56
CA ARG A 225 -1.86 62.79 51.98
C ARG A 225 -0.42 62.65 51.45
N LEU A 226 0.37 61.76 52.05
CA LEU A 226 1.78 61.57 51.74
C LEU A 226 2.05 60.26 50.99
N ASP A 227 1.00 59.46 50.75
CA ASP A 227 1.07 58.13 50.16
C ASP A 227 2.19 57.27 50.79
N ALA A 228 2.31 57.36 52.12
CA ALA A 228 3.41 56.79 52.87
C ALA A 228 2.91 55.88 53.98
N GLU A 229 3.49 54.68 54.08
CA GLU A 229 3.35 53.81 55.24
C GLU A 229 4.37 54.20 56.31
N LEU A 230 3.87 54.69 57.46
CA LEU A 230 4.71 55.11 58.58
C LEU A 230 4.70 54.10 59.71
N VAL A 231 5.89 53.84 60.26
CA VAL A 231 6.04 53.23 61.59
C VAL A 231 6.26 54.37 62.59
N VAL A 232 5.36 54.52 63.57
CA VAL A 232 5.36 55.61 64.56
C VAL A 232 5.61 55.04 65.95
N ASN A 233 6.60 55.60 66.64
CA ASN A 233 6.98 55.30 68.02
C ASN A 233 6.68 56.52 68.90
N ALA A 234 5.76 56.37 69.84
CA ALA A 234 5.30 57.44 70.71
C ALA A 234 5.75 57.23 72.17
N TYR A 235 6.38 58.25 72.75
CA TYR A 235 6.91 58.25 74.11
C TYR A 235 6.28 59.37 74.96
N PRO A 236 5.83 59.10 76.19
CA PRO A 236 5.32 60.12 77.08
C PRO A 236 6.44 60.99 77.66
N THR A 237 6.19 62.30 77.75
CA THR A 237 7.09 63.28 78.35
C THR A 237 6.34 64.09 79.42
N ALA A 238 7.07 64.83 80.27
CA ALA A 238 6.46 65.57 81.39
C ALA A 238 5.39 66.58 80.95
N ASP A 239 5.54 67.15 79.75
CA ASP A 239 4.67 68.21 79.23
C ASP A 239 3.87 67.80 77.98
N GLY A 240 3.91 66.52 77.57
CA GLY A 240 3.20 65.99 76.39
C GLY A 240 3.78 64.69 75.82
N LEU A 241 4.02 64.59 74.51
CA LEU A 241 4.56 63.39 73.83
C LEU A 241 5.78 63.71 72.95
N ALA A 242 6.67 62.73 72.83
CA ALA A 242 7.76 62.70 71.86
C ALA A 242 7.50 61.59 70.84
N LEU A 243 7.46 61.92 69.55
CA LEU A 243 7.11 61.02 68.47
C LEU A 243 8.31 60.83 67.54
N TYR A 244 8.63 59.57 67.23
CA TYR A 244 9.57 59.17 66.18
C TYR A 244 8.80 58.47 65.07
N PHE A 245 9.06 58.83 63.81
CA PHE A 245 8.40 58.16 62.68
C PHE A 245 9.36 57.92 61.51
N ARG A 246 9.11 56.83 60.78
CA ARG A 246 9.90 56.40 59.61
C ARG A 246 8.98 55.89 58.50
N ASP A 247 9.28 56.30 57.26
CA ASP A 247 8.65 55.80 56.04
C ASP A 247 9.26 54.44 55.60
N VAL A 248 8.40 53.45 55.35
CA VAL A 248 8.79 52.08 54.94
C VAL A 248 8.28 51.66 53.56
N THR A 249 7.71 52.59 52.79
CA THR A 249 6.99 52.32 51.53
C THR A 249 7.87 51.63 50.47
N GLU A 250 9.01 52.24 50.10
CA GLU A 250 9.92 51.73 49.04
C GLU A 250 10.45 50.32 49.32
N ARG A 251 10.66 49.99 50.60
CA ARG A 251 11.15 48.68 51.01
C ARG A 251 10.10 47.59 50.77
N ARG A 252 8.84 47.89 51.07
CA ARG A 252 7.73 46.92 50.92
C ARG A 252 7.40 46.65 49.46
N GLU A 253 7.49 47.64 48.59
CA GLU A 253 7.25 47.47 47.14
C GLU A 253 8.24 46.49 46.50
N ARG A 254 9.54 46.61 46.78
CA ARG A 254 10.56 45.67 46.26
C ARG A 254 10.38 44.24 46.76
N GLU A 255 10.05 44.07 48.04
CA GLU A 255 9.80 42.75 48.62
C GLU A 255 8.57 42.08 47.99
N ARG A 256 7.55 42.86 47.62
CA ARG A 256 6.35 42.36 46.92
C ARG A 256 6.67 41.98 45.46
N GLU A 257 7.38 42.84 44.72
CA GLU A 257 7.75 42.58 43.32
C GLU A 257 8.60 41.30 43.17
N LEU A 258 9.60 41.11 44.05
CA LEU A 258 10.43 39.90 44.05
C LEU A 258 9.60 38.64 44.31
N ARG A 259 8.62 38.71 45.22
CA ARG A 259 7.74 37.58 45.51
C ARG A 259 6.86 37.22 44.31
N GLU A 260 6.23 38.21 43.69
CA GLU A 260 5.37 38.00 42.53
C GLU A 260 6.12 37.41 41.32
N VAL A 261 7.33 37.91 41.04
CA VAL A 261 8.18 37.36 39.96
C VAL A 261 8.62 35.93 40.27
N SER A 262 9.01 35.64 41.51
CA SER A 262 9.42 34.29 41.92
C SER A 262 8.27 33.30 41.82
N GLU A 263 7.09 33.64 42.35
CA GLU A 263 5.89 32.79 42.28
C GLU A 263 5.47 32.54 40.83
N ARG A 264 5.48 33.58 39.98
CA ARG A 264 5.14 33.44 38.56
C ARG A 264 6.12 32.53 37.81
N LEU A 265 7.42 32.66 38.08
CA LEU A 265 8.45 31.81 37.44
C LEU A 265 8.27 30.35 37.87
N GLN A 266 8.03 30.11 39.16
CA GLN A 266 7.79 28.77 39.69
C GLN A 266 6.55 28.12 39.06
N LEU A 267 5.42 28.85 38.99
CA LEU A 267 4.19 28.36 38.35
C LEU A 267 4.36 28.07 36.84
N ALA A 268 5.21 28.83 36.14
CA ALA A 268 5.49 28.61 34.72
C ALA A 268 6.29 27.31 34.49
N VAL A 269 7.25 27.00 35.39
CA VAL A 269 8.00 25.73 35.35
C VAL A 269 7.08 24.56 35.74
N GLU A 270 6.28 24.73 36.80
CA GLU A 270 5.34 23.71 37.25
C GLU A 270 4.24 23.39 36.22
N GLY A 271 3.76 24.38 35.48
CA GLY A 271 2.71 24.21 34.47
C GLY A 271 3.20 23.64 33.14
N ALA A 272 4.51 23.62 32.89
CA ALA A 272 5.08 23.09 31.65
C ALA A 272 5.45 21.60 31.75
N ASP A 273 5.26 20.97 32.92
CA ASP A 273 5.66 19.59 33.23
C ASP A 273 7.12 19.29 32.82
N VAL A 274 8.01 20.24 33.11
CA VAL A 274 9.43 20.19 32.78
C VAL A 274 10.24 19.85 34.02
N GLY A 275 11.19 18.92 33.91
CA GLY A 275 12.19 18.66 34.94
C GLY A 275 13.41 19.58 34.77
N VAL A 276 13.92 20.16 35.85
CA VAL A 276 15.09 21.05 35.82
C VAL A 276 16.32 20.33 36.38
N TRP A 277 17.45 20.48 35.70
CA TRP A 277 18.74 20.00 36.17
C TRP A 277 19.78 21.11 36.20
N ASP A 278 20.65 21.06 37.20
CA ASP A 278 21.75 22.00 37.44
C ASP A 278 23.03 21.22 37.73
N TRP A 279 23.92 21.20 36.75
CA TRP A 279 25.16 20.41 36.77
C TRP A 279 26.37 21.29 37.03
N ASN A 280 27.13 20.91 38.07
CA ASN A 280 28.48 21.40 38.32
C ASN A 280 29.51 20.54 37.61
N VAL A 281 30.03 21.05 36.49
CA VAL A 281 30.92 20.33 35.55
C VAL A 281 32.28 19.96 36.17
N ARG A 282 32.67 20.58 37.31
CA ARG A 282 33.94 20.28 37.97
C ARG A 282 33.86 19.16 39.00
N THR A 283 32.68 18.98 39.59
CA THR A 283 32.46 18.01 40.68
C THR A 283 31.56 16.86 40.25
N ASP A 284 31.02 16.91 39.04
CA ASP A 284 30.02 15.99 38.49
C ASP A 284 28.74 15.85 39.34
N GLU A 285 28.50 16.85 40.21
CA GLU A 285 27.30 16.94 41.02
C GLU A 285 26.18 17.54 40.17
N VAL A 286 25.06 16.82 40.05
CA VAL A 286 23.89 17.25 39.29
C VAL A 286 22.71 17.34 40.22
N ARG A 287 22.14 18.54 40.36
CA ARG A 287 20.93 18.77 41.14
C ARG A 287 19.71 18.70 40.25
N PHE A 288 18.81 17.79 40.56
CA PHE A 288 17.52 17.63 39.91
C PHE A 288 16.41 18.23 40.78
N ASP A 289 15.34 18.74 40.15
CA ASP A 289 14.14 19.15 40.86
C ASP A 289 13.14 17.99 41.06
N ASP A 290 12.07 18.22 41.83
CA ASP A 290 11.07 17.19 42.12
C ASP A 290 10.34 16.70 40.86
N ARG A 291 10.23 17.55 39.84
CA ARG A 291 9.56 17.21 38.58
C ARG A 291 10.40 16.28 37.72
N TRP A 292 11.70 16.47 37.69
CA TRP A 292 12.63 15.54 37.05
C TRP A 292 12.53 14.13 37.64
N ALA A 293 12.46 14.01 38.96
CA ALA A 293 12.25 12.71 39.60
C ALA A 293 10.85 12.14 39.25
N GLY A 294 9.82 12.99 39.36
CA GLY A 294 8.43 12.63 39.10
C GLY A 294 8.16 12.16 37.67
N MET A 295 8.78 12.75 36.64
CA MET A 295 8.56 12.37 35.24
C MET A 295 9.00 10.93 34.94
N LEU A 296 10.00 10.44 35.68
CA LEU A 296 10.53 9.08 35.62
C LEU A 296 9.87 8.14 36.66
N GLY A 297 8.95 8.66 37.49
CA GLY A 297 8.20 7.92 38.50
C GLY A 297 8.98 7.66 39.79
N HIS A 298 10.01 8.46 40.07
CA HIS A 298 10.82 8.42 41.28
C HIS A 298 10.49 9.56 42.23
N ASP A 299 10.75 9.36 43.52
CA ASP A 299 10.79 10.45 44.50
C ASP A 299 12.22 11.02 44.58
N THR A 300 12.38 12.29 44.93
CA THR A 300 13.70 12.96 44.97
C THR A 300 14.67 12.38 45.99
N ASP A 301 14.14 11.75 47.04
CA ASP A 301 14.93 11.03 48.04
C ASP A 301 15.47 9.67 47.54
N GLU A 302 15.02 9.18 46.37
CA GLU A 302 15.43 7.90 45.78
C GLU A 302 16.54 8.03 44.72
N ILE A 303 16.96 9.25 44.40
CA ILE A 303 17.87 9.55 43.29
C ILE A 303 19.12 10.24 43.83
N ASP A 304 20.29 9.68 43.50
CA ASP A 304 21.56 10.31 43.82
C ASP A 304 21.82 11.48 42.85
N PHE A 305 22.31 12.61 43.40
CA PHE A 305 22.58 13.85 42.68
C PHE A 305 23.95 13.83 41.96
N ASP A 306 24.17 12.82 41.12
CA ASP A 306 25.43 12.58 40.43
C ASP A 306 25.21 12.28 38.94
N LEU A 307 26.17 12.68 38.10
CA LEU A 307 26.11 12.49 36.65
C LEU A 307 25.98 11.01 36.25
N SER A 308 26.58 10.08 37.00
CA SER A 308 26.47 8.64 36.76
C SER A 308 25.02 8.12 36.85
N THR A 309 24.18 8.78 37.64
CA THR A 309 22.76 8.41 37.77
C THR A 309 21.98 8.73 36.49
N TRP A 310 22.39 9.77 35.76
CA TRP A 310 21.86 10.05 34.42
C TRP A 310 22.36 9.01 33.43
N GLU A 311 23.67 8.74 33.37
CA GLU A 311 24.28 7.77 32.44
C GLU A 311 23.62 6.39 32.53
N ASP A 312 23.42 5.86 33.75
CA ASP A 312 22.82 4.55 33.99
C ASP A 312 21.35 4.44 33.54
N ARG A 313 20.68 5.60 33.37
CA ARG A 313 19.26 5.68 33.01
C ARG A 313 19.03 5.94 31.54
N VAL A 314 20.00 6.52 30.82
CA VAL A 314 19.90 6.67 29.36
C VAL A 314 20.03 5.31 28.69
N HIS A 315 19.29 5.11 27.60
CA HIS A 315 19.35 3.87 26.84
C HIS A 315 20.75 3.65 26.24
N PRO A 316 21.30 2.42 26.28
CA PRO A 316 22.66 2.13 25.80
C PRO A 316 22.93 2.50 24.34
N ASP A 317 21.89 2.46 23.48
CA ASP A 317 22.02 2.88 22.08
C ASP A 317 22.06 4.41 21.90
N ASP A 318 21.58 5.20 22.88
CA ASP A 318 21.39 6.65 22.75
C ASP A 318 22.45 7.45 23.54
N ILE A 319 23.18 6.80 24.46
CA ILE A 319 24.14 7.45 25.37
C ILE A 319 25.34 8.06 24.64
N ASP A 320 25.87 7.38 23.62
CA ASP A 320 27.02 7.86 22.85
C ASP A 320 26.65 9.15 22.07
N ASP A 321 25.50 9.16 21.40
CA ASP A 321 24.99 10.34 20.68
C ASP A 321 24.70 11.51 21.64
N ALA A 322 24.21 11.22 22.85
CA ALA A 322 23.96 12.23 23.88
C ALA A 322 25.28 12.87 24.37
N TRP A 323 26.34 12.07 24.55
CA TRP A 323 27.67 12.55 24.92
C TRP A 323 28.29 13.43 23.84
N ASP A 324 28.25 12.99 22.58
CA ASP A 324 28.76 13.76 21.45
C ASP A 324 28.10 15.15 21.37
N ALA A 325 26.79 15.22 21.63
CA ALA A 325 26.04 16.48 21.65
C ALA A 325 26.42 17.38 22.84
N ILE A 326 26.71 16.82 24.02
CA ILE A 326 27.20 17.58 25.20
C ILE A 326 28.59 18.13 24.93
N GLU A 327 29.50 17.31 24.40
CA GLU A 327 30.87 17.72 24.06
C GLU A 327 30.88 18.84 23.01
N ALA A 328 30.06 18.71 21.96
CA ALA A 328 29.89 19.74 20.94
C ALA A 328 29.35 21.07 21.52
N HIS A 329 28.45 21.02 22.50
CA HIS A 329 27.99 22.22 23.21
C HIS A 329 29.09 22.85 24.08
N PHE A 330 29.87 22.02 24.77
CA PHE A 330 31.00 22.48 25.59
C PHE A 330 32.12 23.11 24.77
N ALA A 331 32.37 22.59 23.56
CA ALA A 331 33.26 23.18 22.57
C ALA A 331 32.70 24.47 21.92
N GLY A 332 31.42 24.77 22.14
CA GLY A 332 30.74 25.94 21.57
C GLY A 332 30.32 25.78 20.11
N GLU A 333 30.27 24.54 19.60
CA GLU A 333 29.85 24.22 18.22
C GLU A 333 28.33 24.25 18.07
N ILE A 334 27.61 23.96 19.16
CA ILE A 334 26.14 23.93 19.23
C ILE A 334 25.70 24.81 20.40
N ASP A 335 24.79 25.77 20.20
CA ASP A 335 24.18 26.56 21.28
C ASP A 335 22.72 26.90 20.94
N PRO A 336 21.73 26.50 21.76
CA PRO A 336 21.85 25.71 23.01
C PRO A 336 22.04 24.20 22.76
N TYR A 337 22.50 23.47 23.77
CA TYR A 337 22.49 22.00 23.77
C TYR A 337 21.06 21.50 23.61
N GLN A 338 20.85 20.54 22.72
CA GLN A 338 19.58 19.83 22.59
C GLN A 338 19.84 18.39 22.14
N SER A 339 19.27 17.42 22.85
CA SER A 339 19.30 16.00 22.47
C SER A 339 18.02 15.29 22.91
N ASP A 340 17.55 14.34 22.10
CA ASP A 340 16.40 13.50 22.41
C ASP A 340 16.92 12.07 22.66
N TYR A 341 16.72 11.53 23.85
CA TYR A 341 17.17 10.17 24.21
C TYR A 341 16.17 9.46 25.11
N ARG A 342 16.23 8.12 25.13
CA ARG A 342 15.34 7.31 25.98
C ARG A 342 15.90 7.22 27.39
N MET A 343 15.08 7.53 28.40
CA MET A 343 15.40 7.33 29.81
C MET A 343 14.54 6.24 30.47
N ARG A 344 15.15 5.48 31.36
CA ARG A 344 14.51 4.39 32.09
C ARG A 344 13.72 4.89 33.29
N THR A 345 12.44 4.56 33.33
CA THR A 345 11.52 4.84 34.44
C THR A 345 11.69 3.83 35.59
N LYS A 346 11.09 4.12 36.75
CA LYS A 346 11.04 3.21 37.91
C LYS A 346 10.38 1.86 37.60
N SER A 347 9.37 1.83 36.73
CA SER A 347 8.70 0.60 36.29
C SER A 347 9.56 -0.26 35.34
N GLY A 348 10.64 0.32 34.81
CA GLY A 348 11.53 -0.33 33.86
C GLY A 348 11.20 -0.03 32.39
N ASP A 349 10.17 0.77 32.13
CA ASP A 349 9.79 1.24 30.79
C ASP A 349 10.67 2.40 30.34
N TRP A 350 10.73 2.64 29.03
CA TRP A 350 11.50 3.72 28.42
C TRP A 350 10.61 4.89 28.04
N LYS A 351 11.01 6.10 28.45
CA LYS A 351 10.38 7.36 28.01
C LYS A 351 11.34 8.16 27.14
N TRP A 352 10.82 8.86 26.14
CA TRP A 352 11.60 9.79 25.34
C TRP A 352 11.71 11.12 26.06
N ILE A 353 12.94 11.51 26.39
CA ILE A 353 13.23 12.77 27.06
C ILE A 353 14.00 13.66 26.08
N ARG A 354 13.46 14.86 25.86
CA ARG A 354 14.17 15.95 25.20
C ARG A 354 14.89 16.76 26.26
N ASP A 355 16.21 16.70 26.20
CA ASP A 355 17.09 17.48 27.05
C ASP A 355 17.52 18.75 26.31
N ARG A 356 17.39 19.89 26.98
CA ARG A 356 17.83 21.18 26.45
C ARG A 356 18.53 21.97 27.54
N GLY A 357 19.79 22.33 27.32
CA GLY A 357 20.63 22.95 28.32
C GLY A 357 21.51 24.06 27.78
N ARG A 358 22.08 24.85 28.69
CA ARG A 358 23.13 25.81 28.37
C ARG A 358 24.16 25.91 29.50
N VAL A 359 25.41 26.20 29.14
CA VAL A 359 26.43 26.59 30.11
C VAL A 359 26.13 28.00 30.64
N VAL A 360 25.99 28.15 31.96
CA VAL A 360 25.68 29.43 32.62
C VAL A 360 26.93 30.09 33.21
N ASP A 361 27.94 29.31 33.59
CA ASP A 361 29.20 29.81 34.13
C ASP A 361 30.38 29.16 33.39
N ARG A 362 31.41 29.95 33.05
CA ARG A 362 32.67 29.51 32.42
C ARG A 362 33.88 30.08 33.15
N THR A 363 35.04 29.41 33.06
CA THR A 363 36.33 29.93 33.54
C THR A 363 36.82 31.08 32.64
N GLU A 364 37.83 31.82 33.11
CA GLU A 364 38.51 32.84 32.29
C GLU A 364 39.15 32.26 31.02
N ASP A 365 39.52 30.97 31.04
CA ASP A 365 40.08 30.22 29.91
C ASP A 365 39.01 29.64 28.96
N GLY A 366 37.72 29.85 29.27
CA GLY A 366 36.58 29.44 28.44
C GLY A 366 36.01 28.05 28.74
N GLU A 367 36.52 27.34 29.74
CA GLU A 367 36.03 26.01 30.14
C GLU A 367 34.69 26.10 30.88
N PRO A 368 33.72 25.18 30.66
CA PRO A 368 32.44 25.18 31.34
C PRO A 368 32.58 24.86 32.84
N LEU A 369 31.92 25.64 33.69
CA LEU A 369 31.88 25.45 35.14
C LEU A 369 30.54 24.92 35.63
N ARG A 370 29.45 25.42 35.05
CA ARG A 370 28.09 25.06 35.44
C ARG A 370 27.17 25.11 34.23
N ALA A 371 26.36 24.07 34.07
CA ALA A 371 25.36 23.96 33.03
C ALA A 371 23.98 23.77 33.67
N VAL A 372 22.98 24.45 33.13
CA VAL A 372 21.58 24.33 33.58
C VAL A 372 20.73 24.01 32.37
N GLY A 373 19.79 23.10 32.55
CA GLY A 373 18.88 22.70 31.50
C GLY A 373 17.58 22.14 32.00
N ILE A 374 16.81 21.66 31.03
CA ILE A 374 15.47 21.16 31.20
C ILE A 374 15.28 19.84 30.48
N HIS A 375 14.51 18.94 31.09
CA HIS A 375 14.04 17.70 30.51
C HIS A 375 12.54 17.79 30.25
N ILE A 376 12.14 17.50 29.01
CA ILE A 376 10.74 17.49 28.58
C ILE A 376 10.39 16.06 28.16
N ASP A 377 9.31 15.50 28.70
CA ASP A 377 8.77 14.22 28.23
C ASP A 377 8.13 14.42 26.84
N VAL A 378 8.75 13.85 25.81
CA VAL A 378 8.29 13.90 24.42
C VAL A 378 7.82 12.53 23.93
N THR A 379 7.48 11.62 24.85
CA THR A 379 7.05 10.25 24.52
C THR A 379 5.83 10.25 23.61
N GLU A 380 4.78 11.01 23.93
CA GLU A 380 3.57 11.07 23.09
C GLU A 380 3.84 11.67 21.70
N GLU A 381 4.73 12.66 21.60
CA GLU A 381 5.15 13.26 20.33
C GLU A 381 5.85 12.21 19.46
N LYS A 382 6.81 11.48 20.04
CA LYS A 382 7.58 10.43 19.36
C LYS A 382 6.73 9.21 18.99
N GLU A 383 5.77 8.82 19.83
CA GLU A 383 4.84 7.75 19.52
C GLU A 383 3.93 8.12 18.34
N ARG A 384 3.39 9.34 18.32
CA ARG A 384 2.57 9.83 17.21
C ARG A 384 3.35 9.95 15.91
N GLU A 385 4.59 10.46 15.97
CA GLU A 385 5.50 10.53 14.81
C GLU A 385 5.75 9.13 14.23
N ARG A 386 6.09 8.16 15.08
CA ARG A 386 6.28 6.76 14.69
C ARG A 386 5.01 6.11 14.14
N GLU A 387 3.86 6.41 14.72
CA GLU A 387 2.58 5.87 14.23
C GLU A 387 2.25 6.41 12.83
N LEU A 388 2.45 7.71 12.60
CA LEU A 388 2.28 8.33 11.28
C LEU A 388 3.25 7.76 10.25
N GLU A 389 4.54 7.61 10.61
CA GLU A 389 5.54 6.95 9.75
C GLU A 389 5.16 5.50 9.44
N ARG A 390 4.63 4.77 10.43
CA ARG A 390 4.15 3.40 10.26
C ARG A 390 2.99 3.34 9.27
N TYR A 391 1.98 4.21 9.39
CA TYR A 391 0.88 4.24 8.42
C TYR A 391 1.35 4.61 7.03
N ARG A 392 2.25 5.59 6.90
CA ARG A 392 2.84 5.97 5.61
C ARG A 392 3.56 4.79 4.96
N ARG A 393 4.46 4.12 5.70
CA ARG A 393 5.18 2.94 5.18
C ARG A 393 4.24 1.81 4.80
N ILE A 394 3.18 1.55 5.58
CA ILE A 394 2.18 0.54 5.23
C ILE A 394 1.56 0.87 3.87
N VAL A 395 1.17 2.12 3.64
CA VAL A 395 0.55 2.57 2.37
C VAL A 395 1.54 2.51 1.20
N ASP A 396 2.81 2.86 1.43
CA ASP A 396 3.85 2.85 0.40
C ASP A 396 4.27 1.42 0.00
N GLU A 397 4.23 0.45 0.93
CA GLU A 397 4.54 -0.96 0.66
C GLU A 397 3.35 -1.76 0.09
N LEU A 398 2.14 -1.19 0.00
CA LEU A 398 1.01 -1.88 -0.61
C LEU A 398 1.29 -2.15 -2.10
N PRO A 399 1.05 -3.38 -2.61
CA PRO A 399 1.21 -3.73 -4.02
C PRO A 399 0.05 -3.21 -4.90
N GLU A 400 -0.55 -2.09 -4.49
CA GLU A 400 -1.69 -1.45 -5.13
C GLU A 400 -1.42 0.05 -5.24
N SER A 401 -1.88 0.67 -6.33
CA SER A 401 -1.73 2.10 -6.54
C SER A 401 -2.78 2.81 -5.69
N VAL A 402 -2.34 3.56 -4.69
CA VAL A 402 -3.21 4.32 -3.77
C VAL A 402 -3.03 5.81 -4.04
N CYS A 403 -4.11 6.47 -4.43
CA CYS A 403 -4.17 7.91 -4.66
C CYS A 403 -5.29 8.55 -3.87
N ILE A 404 -5.12 9.81 -3.48
CA ILE A 404 -6.22 10.70 -3.12
C ILE A 404 -6.42 11.65 -4.29
N TYR A 405 -7.66 11.82 -4.74
CA TYR A 405 -8.02 12.73 -5.81
C TYR A 405 -8.85 13.90 -5.27
N ASP A 406 -8.68 15.09 -5.87
CA ASP A 406 -9.48 16.28 -5.55
C ASP A 406 -10.86 16.26 -6.26
N ALA A 407 -11.68 17.29 -6.05
CA ALA A 407 -13.00 17.39 -6.69
C ALA A 407 -12.94 17.39 -8.23
N ASP A 408 -11.82 17.83 -8.82
CA ASP A 408 -11.61 17.90 -10.26
C ASP A 408 -10.98 16.61 -10.84
N GLY A 409 -10.67 15.62 -10.01
CA GLY A 409 -10.06 14.36 -10.44
C GLY A 409 -8.54 14.43 -10.62
N ARG A 410 -7.88 15.44 -10.05
CA ARG A 410 -6.43 15.55 -10.02
C ARG A 410 -5.88 14.81 -8.81
N ILE A 411 -4.67 14.27 -8.94
CA ILE A 411 -3.99 13.55 -7.86
C ILE A 411 -3.57 14.57 -6.80
N ALA A 412 -4.13 14.49 -5.60
CA ALA A 412 -3.71 15.26 -4.44
C ALA A 412 -2.58 14.55 -3.67
N LEU A 413 -2.63 13.22 -3.60
CA LEU A 413 -1.62 12.37 -2.96
C LEU A 413 -1.50 11.05 -3.74
N ALA A 414 -0.30 10.48 -3.80
CA ALA A 414 -0.05 9.16 -4.35
C ALA A 414 1.01 8.45 -3.50
N ASN A 415 0.85 7.14 -3.30
CA ASN A 415 1.86 6.30 -2.67
C ASN A 415 3.04 6.00 -3.61
N ASP A 416 4.15 5.54 -3.05
CA ASP A 416 5.36 5.22 -3.82
C ASP A 416 5.09 4.18 -4.93
N HIS A 417 4.25 3.18 -4.65
CA HIS A 417 3.88 2.18 -5.67
C HIS A 417 3.19 2.79 -6.90
N THR A 418 2.34 3.81 -6.73
CA THR A 418 1.77 4.52 -7.88
C THR A 418 2.85 5.25 -8.66
N ALA A 419 3.80 5.88 -7.96
CA ALA A 419 4.92 6.57 -8.58
C ALA A 419 5.76 5.63 -9.46
N ASP A 420 6.04 4.42 -8.96
CA ASP A 420 6.71 3.34 -9.71
C ASP A 420 5.93 2.92 -10.96
N VAL A 421 4.61 2.75 -10.86
CA VAL A 421 3.74 2.40 -12.01
C VAL A 421 3.79 3.48 -13.10
N PHE A 422 3.92 4.75 -12.71
CA PHE A 422 4.02 5.88 -13.64
C PHE A 422 5.47 6.23 -14.03
N ASP A 423 6.46 5.50 -13.52
CA ASP A 423 7.90 5.73 -13.72
C ASP A 423 8.30 7.19 -13.46
N THR A 424 7.85 7.73 -12.32
CA THR A 424 8.03 9.14 -11.94
C THR A 424 8.08 9.28 -10.42
N ASP A 425 8.47 10.45 -9.91
CA ASP A 425 8.45 10.73 -8.47
C ASP A 425 7.03 11.05 -7.97
N PRO A 426 6.66 10.71 -6.72
CA PRO A 426 5.34 11.00 -6.15
C PRO A 426 4.96 12.49 -6.24
N GLU A 427 5.92 13.39 -5.97
CA GLU A 427 5.73 14.84 -6.05
C GLU A 427 5.38 15.33 -7.46
N SER A 428 5.85 14.61 -8.49
CA SER A 428 5.57 14.94 -9.89
C SER A 428 4.16 14.52 -10.31
N LEU A 429 3.53 13.60 -9.59
CA LEU A 429 2.15 13.16 -9.84
C LEU A 429 1.11 14.14 -9.26
N VAL A 430 1.44 14.82 -8.16
CA VAL A 430 0.53 15.75 -7.51
C VAL A 430 0.12 16.89 -8.46
N GLY A 431 -1.19 17.15 -8.54
CA GLY A 431 -1.83 18.14 -9.42
C GLY A 431 -2.08 17.68 -10.87
N ARG A 432 -1.55 16.52 -11.27
CA ARG A 432 -1.83 15.95 -12.60
C ARG A 432 -3.23 15.35 -12.65
N GLU A 433 -3.86 15.42 -13.83
CA GLU A 433 -5.12 14.74 -14.10
C GLU A 433 -4.91 13.23 -14.19
N SER A 434 -5.77 12.48 -13.52
CA SER A 434 -5.74 11.02 -13.54
C SER A 434 -6.44 10.49 -14.78
N ARG A 435 -5.72 9.74 -15.61
CA ARG A 435 -6.30 9.01 -16.76
C ARG A 435 -7.39 8.02 -16.35
N LEU A 436 -7.27 7.48 -15.13
CA LEU A 436 -8.27 6.58 -14.57
C LEU A 436 -9.57 7.33 -14.28
N VAL A 437 -9.49 8.51 -13.64
CA VAL A 437 -10.67 9.34 -13.38
C VAL A 437 -11.28 9.84 -14.69
N GLU A 438 -10.47 10.29 -15.65
CA GLU A 438 -10.94 10.68 -16.98
C GLU A 438 -11.76 9.57 -17.66
N ARG A 439 -11.31 8.31 -17.55
CA ARG A 439 -12.02 7.16 -18.13
C ARG A 439 -13.32 6.84 -17.39
N ILE A 440 -13.36 7.04 -16.08
CA ILE A 440 -14.56 6.85 -15.26
C ILE A 440 -15.60 7.94 -15.59
N ARG A 441 -15.18 9.21 -15.69
CA ARG A 441 -16.06 10.32 -16.09
C ARG A 441 -16.62 10.16 -17.50
N ALA A 442 -15.86 9.52 -18.38
CA ALA A 442 -16.28 9.25 -19.76
C ALA A 442 -17.24 8.04 -19.89
N ALA A 443 -17.46 7.26 -18.83
CA ALA A 443 -18.42 6.17 -18.82
C ALA A 443 -19.87 6.70 -18.69
N ASP A 444 -20.87 5.83 -18.89
CA ASP A 444 -22.28 6.22 -18.73
C ASP A 444 -22.59 6.57 -17.27
N GLY A 445 -22.82 7.87 -17.03
CA GLY A 445 -22.95 8.46 -15.70
C GLY A 445 -21.59 8.86 -15.14
N ASP A 446 -21.45 10.11 -14.71
CA ASP A 446 -20.22 10.57 -14.05
C ASP A 446 -20.19 10.04 -12.62
N GLY A 447 -19.84 8.76 -12.48
CA GLY A 447 -19.76 8.09 -11.19
C GLY A 447 -18.70 8.69 -10.25
N TYR A 448 -17.78 9.50 -10.78
CA TYR A 448 -16.82 10.24 -9.97
C TYR A 448 -17.48 11.48 -9.35
N ASP A 449 -18.19 12.27 -10.15
CA ASP A 449 -18.91 13.45 -9.65
C ASP A 449 -19.98 13.07 -8.62
N GLU A 450 -20.67 11.93 -8.79
CA GLU A 450 -21.58 11.38 -7.77
C GLU A 450 -20.89 11.14 -6.41
N LEU A 451 -19.60 10.76 -6.39
CA LEU A 451 -18.83 10.61 -5.15
C LEU A 451 -18.47 11.98 -4.54
N VAL A 452 -18.12 12.96 -5.37
CA VAL A 452 -17.77 14.31 -4.91
C VAL A 452 -19.01 15.00 -4.30
N GLU A 453 -20.14 14.93 -4.98
CA GLU A 453 -21.43 15.50 -4.57
C GLU A 453 -22.04 14.77 -3.36
N GLY A 454 -21.55 13.56 -3.04
CA GLY A 454 -22.04 12.76 -1.92
C GLY A 454 -23.34 12.02 -2.22
N GLU A 455 -23.69 11.87 -3.49
CA GLU A 455 -24.80 11.00 -3.93
C GLU A 455 -24.43 9.51 -3.81
N ARG A 456 -23.12 9.21 -3.76
CA ARG A 456 -22.55 7.88 -3.62
C ARG A 456 -21.36 7.91 -2.65
N ASP A 457 -21.20 6.85 -1.86
CA ASP A 457 -20.08 6.71 -0.92
C ASP A 457 -18.88 5.95 -1.52
N SER A 458 -19.13 5.00 -2.43
CA SER A 458 -18.08 4.22 -3.09
C SER A 458 -18.47 3.77 -4.50
N LEU A 459 -17.45 3.62 -5.36
CA LEU A 459 -17.56 3.17 -6.74
C LEU A 459 -16.47 2.13 -7.02
N THR A 460 -16.82 0.99 -7.61
CA THR A 460 -15.85 -0.02 -8.03
C THR A 460 -16.10 -0.43 -9.47
N GLY A 461 -15.04 -0.85 -10.16
CA GLY A 461 -15.16 -1.33 -11.53
C GLY A 461 -13.84 -1.79 -12.14
N THR A 462 -13.91 -2.10 -13.42
CA THR A 462 -12.75 -2.46 -14.24
C THR A 462 -12.75 -1.59 -15.48
N VAL A 463 -11.62 -0.97 -15.82
CA VAL A 463 -11.48 -0.18 -17.05
C VAL A 463 -10.19 -0.53 -17.79
N GLU A 464 -10.16 -0.26 -19.09
CA GLU A 464 -8.90 -0.19 -19.84
C GLU A 464 -8.38 1.24 -19.84
N VAL A 465 -7.14 1.41 -19.38
CA VAL A 465 -6.39 2.68 -19.38
C VAL A 465 -5.00 2.48 -19.98
N ASP A 466 -4.45 3.53 -20.55
CA ASP A 466 -3.07 3.52 -21.04
C ASP A 466 -2.10 3.91 -19.91
N LEU A 467 -1.42 2.89 -19.36
CA LEU A 467 -0.32 3.07 -18.41
C LEU A 467 1.02 3.23 -19.16
N PRO A 468 2.02 3.90 -18.57
CA PRO A 468 3.36 3.96 -19.15
C PRO A 468 3.93 2.56 -19.39
N GLY A 469 4.41 2.30 -20.61
CA GLY A 469 4.96 1.00 -21.00
C GLY A 469 3.93 -0.09 -21.32
N GLU A 470 2.65 0.08 -20.93
CA GLU A 470 1.58 -0.89 -21.20
C GLU A 470 0.28 -0.20 -21.65
N PRO A 471 0.15 0.16 -22.94
CA PRO A 471 -1.10 0.68 -23.50
C PRO A 471 -2.20 -0.39 -23.46
N GLY A 472 -3.43 0.03 -23.15
CA GLY A 472 -4.58 -0.87 -22.93
C GLY A 472 -4.43 -1.78 -21.72
N ALA A 473 -3.84 -1.30 -20.63
CA ALA A 473 -3.80 -2.03 -19.36
C ALA A 473 -5.20 -2.13 -18.76
N ILE A 474 -5.54 -3.33 -18.28
CA ILE A 474 -6.80 -3.61 -17.57
C ILE A 474 -6.56 -3.33 -16.09
N VAL A 475 -7.26 -2.33 -15.56
CA VAL A 475 -7.13 -1.86 -14.18
C VAL A 475 -8.45 -2.06 -13.45
N ASP A 476 -8.41 -2.82 -12.36
CA ASP A 476 -9.50 -2.89 -11.38
C ASP A 476 -9.33 -1.73 -10.41
N TYR A 477 -10.42 -1.03 -10.08
CA TYR A 477 -10.38 0.14 -9.23
C TYR A 477 -11.51 0.15 -8.20
N GLY A 478 -11.23 0.81 -7.07
CA GLY A 478 -12.19 1.17 -6.04
C GLY A 478 -11.95 2.59 -5.59
N LEU A 479 -12.96 3.45 -5.74
CA LEU A 479 -12.98 4.83 -5.28
C LEU A 479 -13.92 4.94 -4.08
N THR A 480 -13.49 5.63 -3.02
CA THR A 480 -14.28 5.87 -1.81
C THR A 480 -14.20 7.35 -1.46
N ARG A 481 -15.34 7.95 -1.12
CA ARG A 481 -15.42 9.34 -0.67
C ARG A 481 -14.74 9.48 0.70
N LEU A 482 -13.77 10.39 0.82
CA LEU A 482 -13.04 10.66 2.06
C LEU A 482 -13.56 11.94 2.72
N VAL A 483 -13.93 11.83 3.99
CA VAL A 483 -14.46 12.93 4.82
C VAL A 483 -13.67 12.97 6.12
N ILE A 484 -13.03 14.10 6.40
CA ILE A 484 -12.28 14.35 7.64
C ILE A 484 -12.98 15.49 8.36
N ASP A 485 -13.26 15.32 9.66
CA ASP A 485 -13.97 16.31 10.51
C ASP A 485 -15.31 16.82 9.94
N GLY A 486 -15.98 16.01 9.12
CA GLY A 486 -17.27 16.35 8.50
C GLY A 486 -17.16 17.15 7.20
N GLU A 487 -15.95 17.48 6.76
CA GLU A 487 -15.67 18.16 5.50
C GLU A 487 -15.13 17.18 4.46
N PHE A 488 -15.48 17.41 3.18
CA PHE A 488 -14.97 16.61 2.08
C PHE A 488 -13.48 16.87 1.90
N ASP A 489 -12.66 15.84 2.05
CA ASP A 489 -11.21 15.92 1.94
C ASP A 489 -10.72 15.45 0.56
N GLY A 490 -11.45 14.53 -0.08
CA GLY A 490 -11.15 14.04 -1.42
C GLY A 490 -11.80 12.69 -1.72
N VAL A 491 -11.32 12.03 -2.78
CA VAL A 491 -11.71 10.67 -3.15
C VAL A 491 -10.48 9.76 -3.03
N LEU A 492 -10.52 8.79 -2.14
CA LEU A 492 -9.49 7.75 -2.03
C LEU A 492 -9.70 6.73 -3.14
N GLY A 493 -8.73 6.63 -4.05
CA GLY A 493 -8.69 5.61 -5.09
C GLY A 493 -7.63 4.55 -4.81
N ILE A 494 -8.06 3.30 -4.84
CA ILE A 494 -7.20 2.13 -4.85
C ILE A 494 -7.36 1.47 -6.21
N SER A 495 -6.25 1.22 -6.90
CA SER A 495 -6.27 0.62 -8.24
C SER A 495 -5.17 -0.41 -8.43
N ARG A 496 -5.49 -1.46 -9.20
CA ARG A 496 -4.62 -2.61 -9.41
C ARG A 496 -4.59 -2.98 -10.89
N ASN A 497 -3.38 -3.05 -11.45
CA ASN A 497 -3.19 -3.59 -12.80
C ASN A 497 -3.37 -5.13 -12.77
N VAL A 498 -4.44 -5.61 -13.38
CA VAL A 498 -4.79 -7.04 -13.47
C VAL A 498 -4.57 -7.60 -14.89
N THR A 499 -3.84 -6.87 -15.73
CA THR A 499 -3.64 -7.21 -17.15
C THR A 499 -2.99 -8.58 -17.31
N ALA A 500 -1.90 -8.84 -16.56
CA ALA A 500 -1.18 -10.10 -16.64
C ALA A 500 -2.07 -11.31 -16.24
N GLU A 501 -2.83 -11.17 -15.15
CA GLU A 501 -3.70 -12.22 -14.65
C GLU A 501 -4.86 -12.48 -15.61
N ARG A 502 -5.54 -11.42 -16.08
CA ARG A 502 -6.63 -11.54 -17.07
C ARG A 502 -6.15 -12.14 -18.39
N ARG A 503 -4.94 -11.79 -18.85
CA ARG A 503 -4.33 -12.40 -20.06
C ARG A 503 -3.97 -13.86 -19.83
N ARG A 504 -3.44 -14.23 -18.66
CA ARG A 504 -3.12 -15.62 -18.31
C ARG A 504 -4.37 -16.48 -18.24
N GLN A 505 -5.42 -16.00 -17.57
CA GLN A 505 -6.70 -16.69 -17.48
C GLN A 505 -7.31 -16.91 -18.88
N ARG A 506 -7.42 -15.85 -19.69
CA ARG A 506 -7.90 -15.98 -21.08
C ARG A 506 -7.06 -16.93 -21.93
N ARG A 507 -5.74 -16.98 -21.70
CA ARG A 507 -4.84 -17.92 -22.39
C ARG A 507 -5.10 -19.36 -21.95
N LEU A 508 -5.31 -19.62 -20.66
CA LEU A 508 -5.66 -20.94 -20.14
C LEU A 508 -7.01 -21.39 -20.73
N GLU A 509 -8.05 -20.57 -20.60
CA GLU A 509 -9.38 -20.85 -21.17
C GLU A 509 -9.31 -21.16 -22.67
N ARG A 510 -8.57 -20.35 -23.44
CA ARG A 510 -8.37 -20.58 -24.88
C ARG A 510 -7.57 -21.84 -25.18
N THR A 511 -6.62 -22.20 -24.34
CA THR A 511 -5.82 -23.42 -24.51
C THR A 511 -6.63 -24.66 -24.18
N THR A 512 -7.37 -24.66 -23.06
CA THR A 512 -8.29 -25.73 -22.67
C THR A 512 -9.36 -25.95 -23.74
N ALA A 513 -10.08 -24.89 -24.15
CA ALA A 513 -11.09 -24.98 -25.19
C ALA A 513 -10.52 -25.47 -26.53
N ARG A 514 -9.26 -25.12 -26.84
CA ARG A 514 -8.57 -25.63 -28.04
C ARG A 514 -8.24 -27.11 -27.92
N LEU A 515 -7.75 -27.58 -26.77
CA LEU A 515 -7.42 -29.00 -26.55
C LEU A 515 -8.68 -29.86 -26.54
N GLU A 516 -9.74 -29.42 -25.86
CA GLU A 516 -11.05 -30.06 -25.90
C GLU A 516 -11.57 -30.15 -27.33
N ALA A 517 -11.49 -29.07 -28.11
CA ALA A 517 -11.91 -29.10 -29.51
C ALA A 517 -11.07 -30.05 -30.38
N LEU A 518 -9.77 -30.20 -30.11
CA LEU A 518 -8.89 -31.13 -30.83
C LEU A 518 -9.21 -32.59 -30.48
N PHE A 519 -9.49 -32.87 -29.20
CA PHE A 519 -9.88 -34.20 -28.73
C PHE A 519 -11.26 -34.59 -29.28
N GLU A 520 -12.27 -33.74 -29.06
CA GLU A 520 -13.67 -34.01 -29.41
C GLU A 520 -13.96 -33.99 -30.92
N ARG A 521 -13.14 -33.29 -31.72
CA ARG A 521 -13.30 -33.21 -33.19
C ARG A 521 -12.23 -33.97 -33.95
N SER A 522 -11.45 -34.82 -33.28
CA SER A 522 -10.54 -35.72 -33.97
C SER A 522 -11.35 -36.67 -34.88
N PRO A 523 -10.91 -36.93 -36.11
CA PRO A 523 -11.53 -37.95 -36.96
C PRO A 523 -11.24 -39.37 -36.48
N ASP A 524 -10.16 -39.57 -35.72
CA ASP A 524 -9.83 -40.84 -35.10
C ASP A 524 -10.61 -40.99 -33.78
N MET A 525 -11.04 -42.21 -33.48
CA MET A 525 -11.61 -42.57 -32.19
C MET A 525 -10.49 -42.50 -31.16
N ILE A 526 -10.68 -41.76 -30.08
CA ILE A 526 -9.65 -41.60 -29.05
C ILE A 526 -10.26 -41.96 -27.71
N ASP A 527 -9.56 -42.82 -26.98
CA ASP A 527 -9.81 -43.10 -25.58
C ASP A 527 -8.55 -42.90 -24.73
N ILE A 528 -8.78 -42.61 -23.45
CA ILE A 528 -7.76 -42.62 -22.40
C ILE A 528 -8.19 -43.67 -21.40
N HIS A 529 -7.34 -44.66 -21.12
CA HIS A 529 -7.59 -45.69 -20.13
C HIS A 529 -6.48 -45.76 -19.08
N ASP A 530 -6.79 -46.36 -17.94
CA ASP A 530 -5.84 -46.61 -16.86
C ASP A 530 -5.00 -47.87 -17.10
N GLU A 531 -4.10 -48.18 -16.15
CA GLU A 531 -3.25 -49.38 -16.20
C GLU A 531 -4.02 -50.70 -16.21
N ALA A 532 -5.28 -50.73 -15.76
CA ALA A 532 -6.13 -51.90 -15.76
C ALA A 532 -6.89 -52.09 -17.10
N GLY A 533 -6.85 -51.09 -17.97
CA GLY A 533 -7.62 -51.06 -19.21
C GLY A 533 -9.03 -50.48 -19.06
N SER A 534 -9.34 -49.82 -17.93
CA SER A 534 -10.62 -49.14 -17.76
C SER A 534 -10.58 -47.78 -18.45
N ILE A 535 -11.53 -47.52 -19.35
CA ILE A 535 -11.66 -46.24 -20.07
C ILE A 535 -12.02 -45.14 -19.07
N VAL A 536 -11.17 -44.13 -18.98
CA VAL A 536 -11.34 -42.93 -18.13
C VAL A 536 -11.97 -41.79 -18.93
N ASP A 537 -11.65 -41.71 -20.23
CA ASP A 537 -12.25 -40.72 -21.12
C ASP A 537 -12.29 -41.22 -22.57
N ALA A 538 -13.25 -40.73 -23.35
CA ALA A 538 -13.41 -41.05 -24.77
C ALA A 538 -13.94 -39.83 -25.54
N ASN A 539 -13.44 -39.63 -26.75
CA ASN A 539 -13.90 -38.56 -27.61
C ASN A 539 -15.20 -38.92 -28.33
N ARG A 540 -15.87 -37.90 -28.88
CA ARG A 540 -17.09 -38.08 -29.66
C ARG A 540 -16.97 -39.04 -30.84
N ALA A 541 -15.82 -39.10 -31.52
CA ALA A 541 -15.65 -40.03 -32.64
C ALA A 541 -15.78 -41.49 -32.19
N MET A 542 -15.26 -41.83 -31.00
CA MET A 542 -15.39 -43.16 -30.40
C MET A 542 -16.84 -43.47 -30.01
N THR A 543 -17.56 -42.54 -29.39
CA THR A 543 -18.98 -42.73 -29.03
C THR A 543 -19.83 -42.96 -30.28
N ASP A 544 -19.64 -42.12 -31.30
CA ASP A 544 -20.42 -42.17 -32.54
C ASP A 544 -20.13 -43.46 -33.34
N ALA A 545 -18.89 -43.93 -33.36
CA ALA A 545 -18.48 -45.13 -34.10
C ALA A 545 -18.89 -46.45 -33.41
N LEU A 546 -18.84 -46.50 -32.08
CA LEU A 546 -19.18 -47.69 -31.30
C LEU A 546 -20.68 -47.76 -30.94
N GLY A 547 -21.37 -46.62 -30.93
CA GLY A 547 -22.80 -46.54 -30.61
C GLY A 547 -23.11 -46.59 -29.10
N TYR A 548 -22.14 -46.22 -28.26
CA TYR A 548 -22.31 -46.07 -26.81
C TYR A 548 -22.32 -44.59 -26.43
N ASP A 549 -23.09 -44.23 -25.40
CA ASP A 549 -22.98 -42.90 -24.80
C ASP A 549 -21.65 -42.76 -24.01
N ARG A 550 -21.11 -41.54 -23.91
CA ARG A 550 -19.83 -41.30 -23.20
C ARG A 550 -19.89 -41.77 -21.74
N GLU A 551 -21.03 -41.61 -21.08
CA GLU A 551 -21.24 -42.06 -19.69
C GLU A 551 -21.23 -43.59 -19.56
N GLU A 552 -21.55 -44.31 -20.64
CA GLU A 552 -21.48 -45.78 -20.68
C GLU A 552 -20.06 -46.25 -20.98
N LEU A 553 -19.36 -45.59 -21.92
CA LEU A 553 -17.96 -45.93 -22.25
C LEU A 553 -17.00 -45.64 -21.10
N VAL A 554 -17.20 -44.56 -20.36
CA VAL A 554 -16.35 -44.24 -19.21
C VAL A 554 -16.61 -45.25 -18.09
N GLY A 555 -15.58 -46.04 -17.78
CA GLY A 555 -15.63 -47.16 -16.84
C GLY A 555 -15.84 -48.53 -17.48
N MET A 556 -16.05 -48.60 -18.81
CA MET A 556 -15.95 -49.86 -19.55
C MET A 556 -14.49 -50.28 -19.71
N ASP A 557 -14.27 -51.58 -19.78
CA ASP A 557 -12.95 -52.11 -20.09
C ASP A 557 -12.70 -52.07 -21.60
N VAL A 558 -11.48 -51.72 -22.03
CA VAL A 558 -11.10 -51.68 -23.46
C VAL A 558 -11.31 -53.03 -24.16
N TRP A 559 -11.24 -54.15 -23.42
CA TRP A 559 -11.49 -55.51 -23.92
C TRP A 559 -12.98 -55.80 -24.21
N GLU A 560 -13.91 -54.96 -23.74
CA GLU A 560 -15.32 -55.05 -24.10
C GLU A 560 -15.61 -54.41 -25.47
N VAL A 561 -14.74 -53.48 -25.88
CA VAL A 561 -14.78 -52.83 -27.19
C VAL A 561 -13.94 -53.63 -28.20
N ASP A 562 -12.74 -54.03 -27.80
CA ASP A 562 -11.84 -54.81 -28.64
C ASP A 562 -12.13 -56.32 -28.51
N ALA A 563 -12.73 -56.90 -29.55
CA ALA A 563 -13.19 -58.29 -29.56
C ALA A 563 -12.07 -59.32 -29.81
N GLU A 564 -10.89 -58.89 -30.27
CA GLU A 564 -9.77 -59.78 -30.59
C GLU A 564 -8.63 -59.70 -29.55
N LEU A 565 -8.61 -58.67 -28.71
CA LEU A 565 -7.56 -58.46 -27.72
C LEU A 565 -7.82 -59.22 -26.41
N ASP A 566 -6.86 -60.07 -26.02
CA ASP A 566 -6.89 -60.76 -24.73
C ASP A 566 -6.43 -59.82 -23.59
N PRO A 567 -7.18 -59.74 -22.47
CA PRO A 567 -6.83 -58.87 -21.34
C PRO A 567 -5.45 -59.15 -20.73
N GLU A 568 -5.03 -60.42 -20.62
CA GLU A 568 -3.72 -60.73 -20.04
C GLU A 568 -2.58 -60.37 -20.98
N GLU A 569 -2.78 -60.49 -22.29
CA GLU A 569 -1.80 -60.11 -23.30
C GLU A 569 -1.65 -58.59 -23.40
N GLY A 570 -2.77 -57.85 -23.37
CA GLY A 570 -2.75 -56.39 -23.39
C GLY A 570 -2.15 -55.77 -22.14
N LEU A 571 -2.47 -56.26 -20.94
CA LEU A 571 -1.84 -55.76 -19.70
C LEU A 571 -0.32 -55.95 -19.70
N ARG A 572 0.18 -57.08 -20.21
CA ARG A 572 1.63 -57.30 -20.35
C ARG A 572 2.25 -56.35 -21.37
N LEU A 573 1.53 -55.98 -22.41
CA LEU A 573 1.95 -54.99 -23.40
C LEU A 573 2.05 -53.60 -22.76
N TRP A 574 1.07 -53.21 -21.95
CA TRP A 574 1.04 -51.95 -21.19
C TRP A 574 2.16 -51.85 -20.15
N GLU A 575 2.42 -52.93 -19.39
CA GLU A 575 3.53 -52.99 -18.42
C GLU A 575 4.90 -52.85 -19.09
N GLY A 576 5.04 -53.33 -20.32
CA GLY A 576 6.29 -53.31 -21.08
C GLY A 576 6.56 -52.01 -21.84
N LEU A 577 5.58 -51.12 -21.95
CA LEU A 577 5.67 -49.87 -22.72
C LEU A 577 6.42 -48.78 -21.95
N GLU A 578 7.47 -48.25 -22.56
CA GLU A 578 8.18 -47.09 -22.03
C GLU A 578 7.34 -45.81 -22.18
N MET A 579 7.60 -44.81 -21.35
CA MET A 579 6.95 -43.49 -21.46
C MET A 579 7.17 -42.92 -22.87
N ASP A 580 6.12 -42.34 -23.47
CA ASP A 580 6.13 -41.81 -24.83
C ASP A 580 6.28 -42.83 -25.98
N GLU A 581 6.47 -44.12 -25.71
CA GLU A 581 6.52 -45.18 -26.73
C GLU A 581 5.12 -45.46 -27.29
N THR A 582 5.05 -45.74 -28.60
CA THR A 582 3.78 -46.03 -29.29
C THR A 582 3.80 -47.43 -29.87
N VAL A 583 2.80 -48.24 -29.54
CA VAL A 583 2.57 -49.55 -30.15
C VAL A 583 1.37 -49.47 -31.08
N ARG A 584 1.49 -50.12 -32.24
CA ARG A 584 0.44 -50.22 -33.25
C ARG A 584 -0.01 -51.67 -33.38
N LEU A 585 -1.32 -51.88 -33.34
CA LEU A 585 -1.97 -53.16 -33.55
C LEU A 585 -3.18 -53.02 -34.49
N GLU A 586 -3.44 -54.05 -35.29
CA GLU A 586 -4.69 -54.19 -36.04
C GLU A 586 -5.56 -55.19 -35.28
N THR A 587 -6.80 -54.82 -35.02
CA THR A 587 -7.75 -55.59 -34.21
C THR A 587 -9.16 -55.41 -34.73
N THR A 588 -10.16 -55.97 -34.06
CA THR A 588 -11.56 -55.88 -34.43
C THR A 588 -12.38 -55.29 -33.29
N PHE A 589 -13.03 -54.16 -33.55
CA PHE A 589 -13.90 -53.49 -32.59
C PHE A 589 -15.34 -53.97 -32.72
N ALA A 590 -16.02 -54.09 -31.58
CA ALA A 590 -17.44 -54.41 -31.46
C ALA A 590 -18.26 -53.17 -31.10
N ARG A 591 -19.36 -52.97 -31.82
CA ARG A 591 -20.35 -51.93 -31.54
C ARG A 591 -21.38 -52.41 -30.53
N ALA A 592 -22.12 -51.49 -29.93
CA ALA A 592 -23.22 -51.78 -29.00
C ALA A 592 -24.34 -52.66 -29.63
N ASP A 593 -24.52 -52.60 -30.95
CA ASP A 593 -25.49 -53.43 -31.69
C ASP A 593 -24.98 -54.85 -32.02
N GLY A 594 -23.75 -55.17 -31.63
CA GLY A 594 -23.09 -56.46 -31.88
C GLY A 594 -22.43 -56.59 -33.25
N SER A 595 -22.50 -55.57 -34.12
CA SER A 595 -21.72 -55.54 -35.35
C SER A 595 -20.25 -55.27 -35.05
N THR A 596 -19.36 -55.75 -35.93
CA THR A 596 -17.92 -55.56 -35.76
C THR A 596 -17.29 -54.88 -36.98
N PHE A 597 -16.14 -54.24 -36.78
CA PHE A 597 -15.34 -53.64 -37.85
C PHE A 597 -13.84 -53.72 -37.52
N PRO A 598 -12.97 -53.85 -38.53
CA PRO A 598 -11.53 -53.85 -38.31
C PRO A 598 -11.04 -52.43 -37.95
N ALA A 599 -10.23 -52.34 -36.90
CA ALA A 599 -9.64 -51.10 -36.42
C ALA A 599 -8.11 -51.20 -36.35
N GLU A 600 -7.42 -50.13 -36.75
CA GLU A 600 -5.99 -49.93 -36.48
C GLU A 600 -5.85 -49.05 -35.23
N VAL A 601 -5.22 -49.56 -34.18
CA VAL A 601 -5.12 -48.92 -32.87
C VAL A 601 -3.67 -48.57 -32.56
N HIS A 602 -3.44 -47.32 -32.19
CA HIS A 602 -2.16 -46.80 -31.73
C HIS A 602 -2.27 -46.45 -30.26
N VAL A 603 -1.54 -47.14 -29.40
CA VAL A 603 -1.56 -46.89 -27.96
C VAL A 603 -0.23 -46.34 -27.50
N ARG A 604 -0.29 -45.28 -26.67
CA ARG A 604 0.86 -44.58 -26.14
C ARG A 604 0.70 -44.34 -24.64
N ARG A 605 1.77 -44.59 -23.87
CA ARG A 605 1.82 -44.26 -22.44
C ARG A 605 2.11 -42.77 -22.24
N ILE A 606 1.29 -42.10 -21.45
CA ILE A 606 1.38 -40.67 -21.12
C ILE A 606 1.28 -40.45 -19.61
N ASP A 607 1.93 -39.40 -19.12
CA ASP A 607 1.77 -38.91 -17.76
C ASP A 607 0.63 -37.90 -17.70
N VAL A 608 -0.38 -38.16 -16.86
CA VAL A 608 -1.48 -37.23 -16.59
C VAL A 608 -1.61 -37.06 -15.09
N GLN A 609 -1.17 -35.92 -14.57
CA GLN A 609 -1.22 -35.58 -13.13
C GLN A 609 -0.46 -36.57 -12.24
N ASP A 610 0.77 -36.95 -12.62
CA ASP A 610 1.61 -37.92 -11.90
C ASP A 610 1.02 -39.34 -11.85
N GLU A 611 0.06 -39.65 -12.72
CA GLU A 611 -0.48 -41.00 -12.91
C GLU A 611 -0.24 -41.48 -14.34
N ASP A 612 0.18 -42.74 -14.48
CA ASP A 612 0.34 -43.40 -15.76
C ASP A 612 -1.04 -43.62 -16.39
N ARG A 613 -1.17 -43.18 -17.65
CA ARG A 613 -2.37 -43.35 -18.48
C ARG A 613 -1.98 -43.78 -19.88
N PHE A 614 -2.90 -44.42 -20.57
CA PHE A 614 -2.70 -44.89 -21.93
C PHE A 614 -3.67 -44.14 -22.85
N LEU A 615 -3.11 -43.39 -23.80
CA LEU A 615 -3.86 -42.72 -24.85
C LEU A 615 -3.89 -43.65 -26.06
N ALA A 616 -5.08 -44.12 -26.41
CA ALA A 616 -5.31 -44.91 -27.60
C ALA A 616 -5.99 -44.07 -28.69
N SER A 617 -5.48 -44.18 -29.92
CA SER A 617 -6.06 -43.59 -31.12
C SER A 617 -6.36 -44.71 -32.10
N SER A 618 -7.64 -44.87 -32.41
CA SER A 618 -8.18 -45.99 -33.17
C SER A 618 -8.83 -45.49 -34.45
N ARG A 619 -8.57 -46.17 -35.58
CA ARG A 619 -9.12 -45.82 -36.89
C ARG A 619 -9.81 -47.01 -37.53
N ASP A 620 -11.03 -46.81 -38.03
CA ASP A 620 -11.73 -47.80 -38.84
C ASP A 620 -11.00 -47.99 -40.18
N ILE A 621 -10.59 -49.23 -40.48
CA ILE A 621 -9.87 -49.61 -41.69
C ILE A 621 -10.72 -50.47 -42.63
N SER A 622 -12.05 -50.47 -42.47
CA SER A 622 -13.00 -51.24 -43.29
C SER A 622 -12.84 -50.95 -44.78
N GLU A 623 -12.79 -49.67 -45.15
CA GLU A 623 -12.61 -49.25 -46.55
C GLU A 623 -11.26 -49.72 -47.11
N ARG A 624 -10.19 -49.59 -46.31
CA ARG A 624 -8.83 -50.05 -46.67
C ARG A 624 -8.84 -51.55 -46.95
N LYS A 625 -9.37 -52.36 -46.02
CA LYS A 625 -9.45 -53.82 -46.17
C LYS A 625 -10.34 -54.23 -47.35
N ALA A 626 -11.42 -53.51 -47.63
CA ALA A 626 -12.28 -53.78 -48.78
C ALA A 626 -11.54 -53.51 -50.11
N TYR A 627 -10.78 -52.42 -50.18
CA TYR A 627 -9.98 -52.06 -51.35
C TYR A 627 -8.85 -53.05 -51.60
N GLU A 628 -8.11 -53.46 -50.56
CA GLU A 628 -7.07 -54.49 -50.63
C GLU A 628 -7.63 -55.80 -51.21
N ARG A 629 -8.75 -56.30 -50.66
CA ARG A 629 -9.41 -57.50 -51.18
C ARG A 629 -9.87 -57.36 -52.63
N ARG A 630 -10.29 -56.17 -53.05
CA ARG A 630 -10.69 -55.92 -54.45
C ARG A 630 -9.50 -56.02 -55.39
N ILE A 631 -8.38 -55.39 -55.04
CA ILE A 631 -7.14 -55.47 -55.82
C ILE A 631 -6.64 -56.91 -55.91
N GLU A 632 -6.69 -57.66 -54.80
CA GLU A 632 -6.30 -59.07 -54.79
C GLU A 632 -7.10 -59.87 -55.81
N ARG A 633 -8.43 -59.72 -55.84
CA ARG A 633 -9.30 -60.38 -56.83
C ARG A 633 -9.01 -59.95 -58.27
N GLU A 634 -8.72 -58.66 -58.50
CA GLU A 634 -8.38 -58.16 -59.84
C GLU A 634 -7.05 -58.72 -60.34
N ASN A 635 -6.05 -58.82 -59.46
CA ASN A 635 -4.77 -59.45 -59.77
C ASN A 635 -4.93 -60.95 -60.07
N GLU A 636 -5.70 -61.68 -59.26
CA GLU A 636 -6.01 -63.10 -59.52
C GLU A 636 -6.64 -63.29 -60.92
N ARG A 637 -7.56 -62.39 -61.32
CA ARG A 637 -8.17 -62.38 -62.65
C ARG A 637 -7.16 -62.09 -63.78
N LEU A 638 -6.25 -61.15 -63.58
CA LEU A 638 -5.19 -60.85 -64.55
C LEU A 638 -4.23 -62.03 -64.74
N ASP A 639 -3.90 -62.74 -63.66
CA ASP A 639 -3.06 -63.93 -63.71
C ASP A 639 -3.73 -65.09 -64.47
N GLU A 640 -5.05 -65.28 -64.30
CA GLU A 640 -5.84 -66.24 -65.08
C GLU A 640 -5.83 -65.89 -66.58
N PHE A 641 -6.09 -64.62 -66.93
CA PHE A 641 -6.03 -64.13 -68.31
C PHE A 641 -4.66 -64.35 -68.97
N ALA A 642 -3.58 -64.03 -68.25
CA ALA A 642 -2.22 -64.20 -68.74
C ALA A 642 -1.86 -65.68 -69.01
N SER A 643 -2.40 -66.60 -68.21
CA SER A 643 -2.22 -68.05 -68.38
C SER A 643 -2.85 -68.56 -69.68
N ILE A 644 -4.11 -68.18 -69.97
CA ILE A 644 -4.87 -68.59 -71.16
C ILE A 644 -4.19 -68.13 -72.45
N VAL A 645 -3.87 -66.83 -72.55
CA VAL A 645 -3.19 -66.25 -73.73
C VAL A 645 -1.84 -66.92 -73.99
N SER A 646 -1.13 -67.31 -72.92
CA SER A 646 0.24 -67.82 -73.04
C SER A 646 0.30 -69.30 -73.38
N HIS A 647 -0.58 -70.15 -72.85
CA HIS A 647 -0.52 -71.59 -73.06
C HIS A 647 -1.37 -72.02 -74.27
N ASP A 648 -2.59 -71.49 -74.37
CA ASP A 648 -3.60 -72.06 -75.27
C ASP A 648 -3.50 -71.49 -76.69
N LEU A 649 -3.02 -70.26 -76.87
CA LEU A 649 -2.69 -69.73 -78.22
C LEU A 649 -1.35 -70.26 -78.74
N ARG A 650 -0.39 -70.58 -77.86
CA ARG A 650 0.91 -71.12 -78.29
C ARG A 650 0.78 -72.52 -78.89
N ASN A 651 -0.15 -73.32 -78.41
CA ASN A 651 -0.33 -74.70 -78.85
C ASN A 651 -0.73 -74.81 -80.35
N PRO A 652 -1.82 -74.20 -80.84
CA PRO A 652 -2.17 -74.19 -82.26
C PRO A 652 -1.14 -73.42 -83.09
N LEU A 653 -0.51 -72.36 -82.57
CA LEU A 653 0.59 -71.66 -83.28
C LEU A 653 1.80 -72.57 -83.54
N ASN A 654 2.14 -73.44 -82.60
CA ASN A 654 3.19 -74.45 -82.78
C ASN A 654 2.77 -75.53 -83.78
N VAL A 655 1.50 -75.96 -83.75
CA VAL A 655 0.93 -76.92 -84.70
C VAL A 655 0.93 -76.36 -86.12
N LEU A 656 0.46 -75.12 -86.31
CA LEU A 656 0.54 -74.34 -87.53
C LEU A 656 1.97 -74.30 -88.05
N SER A 657 2.91 -73.85 -87.20
CA SER A 657 4.32 -73.71 -87.58
C SER A 657 4.92 -75.06 -88.01
N GLY A 658 4.54 -76.15 -87.35
CA GLY A 658 4.97 -77.51 -87.68
C GLY A 658 4.44 -77.99 -89.04
N TYR A 659 3.13 -77.86 -89.29
CA TYR A 659 2.54 -78.26 -90.55
C TYR A 659 2.94 -77.36 -91.72
N LEU A 660 3.11 -76.05 -91.50
CA LEU A 660 3.58 -75.12 -92.52
C LEU A 660 4.99 -75.48 -93.00
N ARG A 661 5.85 -75.95 -92.07
CA ARG A 661 7.18 -76.46 -92.40
C ARG A 661 7.11 -77.75 -93.21
N LEU A 662 6.25 -78.70 -92.82
CA LEU A 662 6.03 -79.95 -93.56
C LEU A 662 5.44 -79.69 -94.95
N ALA A 663 4.53 -78.73 -95.08
CA ALA A 663 3.96 -78.29 -96.35
C ALA A 663 5.05 -77.71 -97.28
N ARG A 664 5.94 -76.86 -96.76
CA ARG A 664 7.08 -76.32 -97.53
C ARG A 664 8.10 -77.38 -97.95
N GLU A 665 8.35 -78.38 -97.11
CA GLU A 665 9.34 -79.44 -97.40
C GLU A 665 8.80 -80.50 -98.36
N THR A 666 7.50 -80.83 -98.29
CA THR A 666 6.89 -81.95 -99.04
C THR A 666 6.03 -81.51 -100.22
N GLY A 667 5.53 -80.27 -100.23
CA GLY A 667 4.60 -79.76 -101.24
C GLY A 667 3.23 -80.45 -101.24
N THR A 668 2.82 -81.05 -100.11
CA THR A 668 1.54 -81.74 -99.99
C THR A 668 0.46 -80.78 -99.53
N ASP A 669 -0.63 -80.65 -100.31
CA ASP A 669 -1.70 -79.70 -100.03
C ASP A 669 -2.45 -79.97 -98.72
N SER A 670 -2.57 -81.23 -98.30
CA SER A 670 -3.26 -81.60 -97.05
C SER A 670 -2.61 -81.07 -95.76
N TYR A 671 -1.37 -80.58 -95.83
CA TYR A 671 -0.75 -79.87 -94.71
C TYR A 671 -1.13 -78.39 -94.67
N PHE A 672 -1.48 -77.77 -95.80
CA PHE A 672 -2.06 -76.42 -95.81
C PHE A 672 -3.47 -76.45 -95.20
N ASP A 673 -4.29 -77.46 -95.50
CA ASP A 673 -5.61 -77.64 -94.86
C ASP A 673 -5.52 -77.81 -93.32
N ARG A 674 -4.39 -78.32 -92.81
CA ARG A 674 -4.14 -78.41 -91.36
C ARG A 674 -3.60 -77.11 -90.78
N CYS A 675 -2.96 -76.27 -91.59
CA CYS A 675 -2.55 -74.94 -91.17
C CYS A 675 -3.77 -74.03 -91.07
N GLU A 676 -4.66 -74.06 -92.06
CA GLU A 676 -5.90 -73.29 -92.07
C GLU A 676 -6.75 -73.62 -90.84
N ARG A 677 -6.99 -74.90 -90.54
CA ARG A 677 -7.67 -75.28 -89.30
C ARG A 677 -7.03 -74.79 -88.01
N ALA A 678 -5.70 -74.73 -87.96
CA ALA A 678 -5.00 -74.18 -86.79
C ALA A 678 -5.06 -72.64 -86.72
N LEU A 679 -5.23 -71.95 -87.86
CA LEU A 679 -5.53 -70.51 -87.89
C LEU A 679 -6.95 -70.26 -87.41
N ASP A 680 -7.93 -71.00 -87.93
CA ASP A 680 -9.33 -70.88 -87.53
C ASP A 680 -9.49 -71.14 -86.02
N GLU A 681 -8.77 -72.13 -85.48
CA GLU A 681 -8.74 -72.40 -84.05
C GLU A 681 -8.15 -71.24 -83.24
N MET A 682 -7.08 -70.59 -83.73
CA MET A 682 -6.50 -69.41 -83.08
C MET A 682 -7.42 -68.19 -83.14
N GLU A 683 -8.06 -67.93 -84.28
CA GLU A 683 -9.00 -66.84 -84.45
C GLU A 683 -10.18 -67.01 -83.48
N ARG A 684 -10.71 -68.24 -83.38
CA ARG A 684 -11.75 -68.59 -82.41
C ARG A 684 -11.32 -68.38 -80.97
N LEU A 685 -10.11 -68.83 -80.59
CA LEU A 685 -9.55 -68.59 -79.25
C LEU A 685 -9.36 -67.10 -78.96
N ILE A 686 -8.94 -66.30 -79.95
CA ILE A 686 -8.79 -64.84 -79.80
C ILE A 686 -10.14 -64.17 -79.60
N GLU A 687 -11.16 -64.56 -80.36
CA GLU A 687 -12.53 -64.05 -80.20
C GLU A 687 -13.11 -64.40 -78.82
N ASP A 688 -12.95 -65.65 -78.37
CA ASP A 688 -13.37 -66.09 -77.03
C ASP A 688 -12.67 -65.28 -75.93
N VAL A 689 -11.34 -65.07 -76.04
CA VAL A 689 -10.56 -64.26 -75.10
C VAL A 689 -10.95 -62.77 -75.12
N LEU A 690 -11.27 -62.21 -76.30
CA LEU A 690 -11.74 -60.83 -76.42
C LEU A 690 -13.16 -60.66 -75.87
N ALA A 691 -14.04 -61.64 -76.07
CA ALA A 691 -15.36 -61.68 -75.45
C ALA A 691 -15.26 -61.73 -73.92
N LEU A 692 -14.30 -62.49 -73.38
CA LEU A 692 -13.96 -62.51 -71.96
C LEU A 692 -13.30 -61.19 -71.49
N ALA A 693 -12.48 -60.52 -72.29
CA ALA A 693 -11.83 -59.26 -71.91
C ALA A 693 -12.80 -58.06 -71.87
N LYS A 694 -13.84 -58.05 -72.73
CA LYS A 694 -14.92 -57.04 -72.73
C LYS A 694 -15.89 -57.15 -71.55
N GLN A 695 -15.57 -57.97 -70.55
CA GLN A 695 -16.29 -58.22 -69.30
C GLN A 695 -16.27 -57.02 -68.31
N GLY A 696 -15.79 -55.84 -68.69
CA GLY A 696 -15.75 -54.64 -67.83
C GLY A 696 -16.60 -53.47 -68.30
N GLU A 697 -17.19 -53.52 -69.50
CA GLU A 697 -18.14 -52.50 -69.93
C GLU A 697 -19.52 -52.88 -69.41
N ALA A 698 -20.15 -51.94 -68.69
CA ALA A 698 -21.51 -52.05 -68.19
C ALA A 698 -22.42 -52.65 -69.27
N VAL A 699 -23.36 -53.52 -68.86
CA VAL A 699 -24.43 -54.00 -69.75
C VAL A 699 -25.02 -52.77 -70.45
N GLY A 700 -25.19 -52.86 -71.77
CA GLY A 700 -25.82 -51.79 -72.55
C GLY A 700 -27.25 -51.50 -72.06
N SER A 701 -27.96 -50.64 -72.76
CA SER A 701 -29.39 -50.45 -72.48
C SER A 701 -30.13 -51.78 -72.59
N PHE A 702 -30.84 -52.16 -71.53
CA PHE A 702 -31.85 -53.21 -71.58
C PHE A 702 -33.04 -52.66 -72.37
N ASP A 703 -33.12 -53.01 -73.65
CA ASP A 703 -34.20 -52.60 -74.54
C ASP A 703 -35.26 -53.71 -74.62
N PRO A 704 -36.54 -53.40 -74.85
CA PRO A 704 -37.53 -54.40 -75.25
C PRO A 704 -37.12 -55.05 -76.58
N VAL A 705 -36.78 -56.34 -76.53
CA VAL A 705 -36.36 -57.12 -77.70
C VAL A 705 -37.34 -58.25 -77.96
N ASN A 706 -37.84 -58.35 -79.18
CA ASN A 706 -38.62 -59.50 -79.63
C ASN A 706 -37.67 -60.69 -79.86
N LEU A 707 -37.80 -61.73 -79.02
CA LEU A 707 -36.93 -62.91 -79.09
C LEU A 707 -37.11 -63.65 -80.42
N GLY A 708 -38.32 -63.62 -80.98
CA GLY A 708 -38.63 -64.23 -82.26
C GLY A 708 -37.90 -63.55 -83.42
N ASP A 709 -37.86 -62.21 -83.45
CA ASP A 709 -37.11 -61.45 -84.46
C ASP A 709 -35.59 -61.71 -84.37
N LEU A 710 -35.05 -61.78 -83.14
CA LEU A 710 -33.63 -62.10 -82.94
C LEU A 710 -33.27 -63.54 -83.34
N ALA A 711 -34.12 -64.50 -82.99
CA ALA A 711 -33.90 -65.90 -83.33
C ALA A 711 -34.08 -66.16 -84.83
N ALA A 712 -35.04 -65.50 -85.48
CA ALA A 712 -35.30 -65.60 -86.91
C ALA A 712 -34.21 -64.93 -87.77
N GLY A 713 -33.57 -63.86 -87.26
CA GLY A 713 -32.45 -63.18 -87.92
C GLY A 713 -31.22 -64.06 -88.18
N TYR A 714 -31.20 -65.28 -87.64
CA TYR A 714 -30.19 -66.31 -87.94
C TYR A 714 -30.51 -67.16 -89.18
N SER A 715 -31.75 -67.14 -89.68
CA SER A 715 -32.24 -67.98 -90.80
C SER A 715 -32.26 -67.28 -92.16
N ASP A 716 -32.34 -65.94 -92.18
CA ASP A 716 -32.17 -65.11 -93.38
C ASP A 716 -30.73 -64.56 -93.36
N ASP A 717 -29.90 -64.91 -94.35
CA ASP A 717 -28.50 -64.47 -94.49
C ASP A 717 -28.28 -62.97 -94.17
N ALA A 718 -27.86 -62.64 -92.94
CA ALA A 718 -27.37 -61.31 -92.55
C ALA A 718 -26.65 -61.27 -91.18
N PHE A 719 -25.61 -62.08 -90.95
CA PHE A 719 -24.52 -61.62 -90.07
C PHE A 719 -23.55 -60.76 -90.89
N GLY A 720 -24.08 -59.61 -91.31
CA GLY A 720 -23.33 -58.56 -91.97
C GLY A 720 -23.91 -57.22 -91.56
N SER A 721 -23.24 -56.55 -90.61
CA SER A 721 -23.18 -55.11 -90.30
C SER A 721 -23.34 -54.83 -88.79
N ALA A 722 -22.37 -54.17 -88.14
CA ALA A 722 -22.03 -52.78 -88.42
C ALA A 722 -20.51 -52.51 -88.40
N ASP A 723 -19.81 -52.97 -89.43
CA ASP A 723 -18.74 -52.26 -90.13
C ASP A 723 -18.47 -53.08 -91.40
N GLY A 724 -18.43 -52.42 -92.57
CA GLY A 724 -18.57 -53.06 -93.87
C GLY A 724 -17.37 -53.86 -94.36
N GLU A 725 -17.02 -54.95 -93.68
CA GLU A 725 -16.15 -56.01 -94.18
C GLU A 725 -16.79 -57.37 -93.83
N ASP A 726 -16.97 -58.18 -94.86
CA ASP A 726 -17.45 -59.55 -94.81
C ASP A 726 -16.42 -60.44 -94.06
N PRO A 727 -16.73 -61.00 -92.87
CA PRO A 727 -15.80 -61.89 -92.18
C PRO A 727 -16.01 -63.37 -92.57
N PHE A 728 -17.05 -63.70 -93.33
CA PHE A 728 -17.29 -65.04 -93.87
C PHE A 728 -16.96 -65.02 -95.36
N GLY A 729 -15.66 -65.04 -95.66
CA GLY A 729 -15.18 -65.36 -96.99
C GLY A 729 -15.47 -66.82 -97.35
N ASP A 730 -16.73 -67.14 -97.64
CA ASP A 730 -17.09 -68.36 -98.34
C ASP A 730 -16.86 -68.16 -99.85
N ASP A 731 -15.59 -68.23 -100.23
CA ASP A 731 -15.20 -68.78 -101.54
C ASP A 731 -14.75 -70.23 -101.31
N ALA A 732 -15.66 -71.11 -100.85
CA ALA A 732 -15.47 -72.54 -100.98
C ALA A 732 -15.36 -72.91 -102.46
N ALA A 733 -14.14 -73.22 -102.89
CA ALA A 733 -13.89 -74.04 -104.06
C ALA A 733 -12.95 -75.19 -103.67
N GLY A 734 -13.45 -76.18 -102.91
CA GLY A 734 -12.67 -77.39 -102.68
C GLY A 734 -13.14 -78.41 -101.66
N GLY A 735 -14.42 -78.82 -101.68
CA GLY A 735 -14.87 -80.19 -101.35
C GLY A 735 -14.48 -80.82 -100.00
N ASP A 736 -15.41 -80.78 -99.05
CA ASP A 736 -16.26 -81.91 -98.65
C ASP A 736 -17.52 -81.30 -97.99
N GLU A 737 -18.64 -82.03 -97.98
CA GLU A 737 -20.02 -81.56 -97.73
C GLU A 737 -20.19 -80.42 -96.70
N PRO A 738 -20.92 -79.33 -97.00
CA PRO A 738 -21.32 -78.38 -95.97
C PRO A 738 -22.32 -79.09 -95.04
N ASP A 739 -22.01 -79.11 -93.74
CA ASP A 739 -22.98 -79.49 -92.72
C ASP A 739 -24.26 -78.68 -92.97
N ALA A 740 -25.39 -79.39 -93.07
CA ALA A 740 -26.66 -78.77 -93.42
C ALA A 740 -26.95 -77.60 -92.45
N PRO A 741 -27.38 -76.42 -92.95
CA PRO A 741 -27.73 -75.32 -92.07
C PRO A 741 -28.78 -75.80 -91.08
N VAL A 742 -28.49 -75.64 -89.79
CA VAL A 742 -29.41 -76.00 -88.70
C VAL A 742 -30.73 -75.27 -88.92
N GLU A 743 -31.83 -76.02 -89.02
CA GLU A 743 -33.15 -75.44 -89.19
C GLU A 743 -33.57 -74.78 -87.87
N VAL A 744 -33.61 -73.44 -87.82
CA VAL A 744 -34.11 -72.68 -86.66
C VAL A 744 -35.62 -72.55 -86.75
N VAL A 745 -36.33 -73.15 -85.79
CA VAL A 745 -37.78 -73.03 -85.65
C VAL A 745 -38.07 -72.10 -84.47
N VAL A 746 -38.67 -70.96 -84.77
CA VAL A 746 -39.06 -69.97 -83.76
C VAL A 746 -40.51 -70.20 -83.36
N GLU A 747 -40.70 -70.61 -82.11
CA GLU A 747 -42.01 -70.74 -81.45
C GLU A 747 -42.21 -69.69 -80.35
N ALA A 748 -41.22 -68.82 -80.15
CA ALA A 748 -41.26 -67.70 -79.20
C ALA A 748 -41.82 -66.42 -79.86
N ASP A 749 -42.82 -65.81 -79.20
CA ASP A 749 -43.44 -64.54 -79.60
C ASP A 749 -43.25 -63.45 -78.52
N GLY A 750 -42.59 -63.76 -77.40
CA GLY A 750 -42.38 -62.87 -76.26
C GLY A 750 -41.34 -61.75 -76.48
N GLU A 751 -41.61 -60.58 -75.89
CA GLU A 751 -40.61 -59.52 -75.71
C GLU A 751 -39.87 -59.69 -74.38
N ILE A 752 -38.55 -59.49 -74.39
CA ILE A 752 -37.68 -59.56 -73.21
C ILE A 752 -36.88 -58.25 -73.09
N CYS A 753 -36.67 -57.75 -71.88
CA CYS A 753 -35.77 -56.63 -71.63
C CYS A 753 -34.34 -57.15 -71.56
N ALA A 754 -33.54 -56.94 -72.61
CA ALA A 754 -32.20 -57.50 -72.72
C ALA A 754 -31.27 -56.64 -73.58
N ASP A 755 -29.95 -56.85 -73.46
CA ASP A 755 -29.00 -56.33 -74.43
C ASP A 755 -29.09 -57.19 -75.72
N PRO A 756 -29.55 -56.62 -76.86
CA PRO A 756 -29.74 -57.39 -78.08
C PRO A 756 -28.44 -57.97 -78.64
N GLY A 757 -27.29 -57.33 -78.39
CA GLY A 757 -25.98 -57.83 -78.82
C GLY A 757 -25.55 -59.06 -78.03
N ARG A 758 -25.73 -59.04 -76.71
CA ARG A 758 -25.40 -60.16 -75.82
C ARG A 758 -26.34 -61.35 -76.03
N VAL A 759 -27.65 -61.12 -76.20
CA VAL A 759 -28.60 -62.20 -76.50
C VAL A 759 -28.30 -62.85 -77.85
N ARG A 760 -27.93 -62.07 -78.88
CA ARG A 760 -27.46 -62.63 -80.16
C ARG A 760 -26.23 -63.52 -79.99
N GLN A 761 -25.28 -63.11 -79.15
CA GLN A 761 -24.09 -63.90 -78.85
C GLN A 761 -24.43 -65.22 -78.12
N LEU A 762 -25.35 -65.16 -77.15
CA LEU A 762 -25.85 -66.35 -76.44
C LEU A 762 -26.50 -67.33 -77.41
N LEU A 763 -27.43 -66.87 -78.25
CA LEU A 763 -28.11 -67.71 -79.25
C LEU A 763 -27.11 -68.28 -80.26
N GLY A 764 -26.18 -67.47 -80.75
CA GLY A 764 -25.14 -67.92 -81.68
C GLY A 764 -24.24 -69.01 -81.10
N ASN A 765 -23.89 -68.93 -79.82
CA ASN A 765 -23.13 -69.99 -79.13
C ASN A 765 -23.93 -71.30 -79.02
N LEU A 766 -25.22 -71.22 -78.72
CA LEU A 766 -26.08 -72.41 -78.63
C LEU A 766 -26.34 -73.05 -80.00
N TYR A 767 -26.55 -72.25 -81.04
CA TYR A 767 -26.76 -72.76 -82.40
C TYR A 767 -25.51 -73.44 -82.97
N ARG A 768 -24.34 -72.87 -82.70
CA ARG A 768 -23.05 -73.48 -83.09
C ARG A 768 -22.83 -74.80 -82.35
N ASN A 769 -23.10 -74.85 -81.05
CA ASN A 769 -23.03 -76.10 -80.29
C ASN A 769 -23.98 -77.17 -80.83
N ALA A 770 -25.20 -76.79 -81.22
CA ALA A 770 -26.15 -77.72 -81.85
C ALA A 770 -25.61 -78.28 -83.17
N ALA A 771 -25.03 -77.43 -84.03
CA ALA A 771 -24.41 -77.86 -85.29
C ALA A 771 -23.22 -78.81 -85.07
N GLU A 772 -22.29 -78.45 -84.17
CA GLU A 772 -21.08 -79.25 -83.90
C GLU A 772 -21.38 -80.62 -83.29
N HIS A 773 -22.43 -80.73 -82.48
CA HIS A 773 -22.80 -81.95 -81.77
C HIS A 773 -23.91 -82.77 -82.45
N GLY A 774 -24.27 -82.42 -83.70
CA GLY A 774 -25.09 -83.25 -84.59
C GLY A 774 -26.60 -82.99 -84.53
N GLY A 775 -27.04 -81.85 -84.01
CA GLY A 775 -28.41 -81.35 -84.15
C GLY A 775 -28.63 -80.74 -85.54
N GLN A 776 -29.72 -81.13 -86.20
CA GLN A 776 -30.13 -80.58 -87.50
C GLN A 776 -31.22 -79.51 -87.35
N ARG A 777 -31.82 -79.40 -86.16
CA ARG A 777 -32.89 -78.46 -85.87
C ARG A 777 -32.74 -77.88 -84.46
N VAL A 778 -32.92 -76.57 -84.34
CA VAL A 778 -32.99 -75.86 -83.05
C VAL A 778 -34.34 -75.16 -82.93
N VAL A 779 -35.00 -75.33 -81.80
CA VAL A 779 -36.27 -74.68 -81.47
C VAL A 779 -36.02 -73.63 -80.40
N VAL A 780 -36.44 -72.39 -80.65
CA VAL A 780 -36.48 -71.33 -79.64
C VAL A 780 -37.93 -71.09 -79.26
N GLY A 781 -38.29 -71.32 -77.99
CA GLY A 781 -39.66 -71.21 -77.51
C GLY A 781 -39.78 -70.45 -76.19
N ASP A 782 -40.99 -70.00 -75.88
CA ASP A 782 -41.28 -69.29 -74.64
C ASP A 782 -41.47 -70.24 -73.44
N LEU A 783 -40.98 -69.82 -72.28
CA LEU A 783 -41.35 -70.36 -70.97
C LEU A 783 -42.25 -69.34 -70.22
N PRO A 784 -43.02 -69.78 -69.20
CA PRO A 784 -43.81 -68.86 -68.39
C PRO A 784 -43.00 -67.74 -67.73
N ASP A 785 -41.75 -68.05 -67.36
CA ASP A 785 -40.82 -67.17 -66.65
C ASP A 785 -39.52 -66.94 -67.44
N GLY A 786 -39.56 -67.12 -68.77
CA GLY A 786 -38.38 -66.96 -69.62
C GLY A 786 -38.48 -67.56 -71.02
N PHE A 787 -37.39 -68.16 -71.52
CA PHE A 787 -37.36 -68.84 -72.82
C PHE A 787 -36.46 -70.08 -72.79
N TYR A 788 -36.60 -70.94 -73.79
CA TYR A 788 -35.73 -72.09 -73.96
C TYR A 788 -35.19 -72.20 -75.37
N VAL A 789 -34.03 -72.84 -75.49
CA VAL A 789 -33.40 -73.23 -76.75
C VAL A 789 -33.18 -74.74 -76.70
N GLU A 790 -33.83 -75.48 -77.60
CA GLU A 790 -33.78 -76.95 -77.66
C GLU A 790 -33.22 -77.42 -79.01
N ASP A 791 -32.20 -78.28 -78.99
CA ASP A 791 -31.74 -79.00 -80.18
C ASP A 791 -32.39 -80.39 -80.31
N ASP A 792 -32.24 -81.02 -81.49
CA ASP A 792 -32.67 -82.40 -81.76
C ASP A 792 -31.51 -83.43 -81.74
N GLY A 793 -30.39 -83.07 -81.11
CA GLY A 793 -29.20 -83.90 -80.96
C GLY A 793 -29.32 -85.01 -79.89
N PRO A 794 -28.20 -85.58 -79.42
CA PRO A 794 -28.20 -86.68 -78.45
C PRO A 794 -28.46 -86.26 -76.99
N GLY A 795 -28.59 -84.96 -76.70
CA GLY A 795 -28.80 -84.43 -75.35
C GLY A 795 -27.57 -84.51 -74.43
N ILE A 796 -27.68 -83.93 -73.24
CA ILE A 796 -26.61 -83.92 -72.21
C ILE A 796 -27.00 -84.83 -71.04
N ALA A 797 -26.09 -85.76 -70.68
CA ALA A 797 -26.27 -86.70 -69.58
C ALA A 797 -26.45 -85.99 -68.23
N ALA A 798 -27.34 -86.49 -67.38
CA ALA A 798 -27.76 -85.78 -66.16
C ALA A 798 -26.62 -85.48 -65.17
N ASP A 799 -25.60 -86.33 -65.15
CA ASP A 799 -24.38 -86.19 -64.33
C ASP A 799 -23.37 -85.18 -64.89
N GLU A 800 -23.55 -84.72 -66.13
CA GLU A 800 -22.69 -83.74 -66.79
C GLU A 800 -23.29 -82.32 -66.80
N ARG A 801 -24.59 -82.17 -66.59
CA ARG A 801 -25.35 -80.90 -66.73
C ARG A 801 -24.86 -79.74 -65.85
N ASP A 802 -24.34 -80.01 -64.66
CA ASP A 802 -23.78 -78.96 -63.80
C ASP A 802 -22.35 -78.58 -64.22
N ARG A 803 -21.65 -79.50 -64.89
CA ARG A 803 -20.24 -79.36 -65.28
C ARG A 803 -20.07 -78.76 -66.66
N VAL A 804 -21.10 -78.80 -67.51
CA VAL A 804 -21.02 -78.26 -68.88
C VAL A 804 -20.79 -76.75 -68.93
N PHE A 805 -21.05 -76.04 -67.83
CA PHE A 805 -20.77 -74.61 -67.71
C PHE A 805 -19.39 -74.30 -67.09
N GLU A 806 -18.67 -75.30 -66.59
CA GLU A 806 -17.29 -75.12 -66.09
C GLU A 806 -16.39 -74.64 -67.24
N SER A 807 -15.58 -73.62 -66.97
CA SER A 807 -14.65 -73.05 -67.96
C SER A 807 -13.68 -74.13 -68.47
N GLY A 808 -13.68 -74.38 -69.78
CA GLY A 808 -12.82 -75.38 -70.42
C GLY A 808 -13.44 -76.78 -70.55
N TYR A 809 -14.70 -76.97 -70.18
CA TYR A 809 -15.42 -78.23 -70.43
C TYR A 809 -15.80 -78.37 -71.91
N THR A 810 -15.27 -79.39 -72.61
CA THR A 810 -15.58 -79.68 -74.02
C THR A 810 -15.61 -81.19 -74.26
N THR A 811 -16.52 -81.65 -75.12
CA THR A 811 -16.61 -83.04 -75.58
C THR A 811 -16.12 -83.22 -77.03
N SER A 812 -15.79 -82.11 -77.71
CA SER A 812 -15.27 -82.08 -79.08
C SER A 812 -13.74 -82.02 -79.09
N GLU A 813 -13.10 -82.67 -80.08
CA GLU A 813 -11.64 -82.62 -80.29
C GLU A 813 -11.16 -81.21 -80.72
N THR A 814 -12.07 -80.32 -81.15
CA THR A 814 -11.76 -78.96 -81.65
C THR A 814 -12.43 -77.83 -80.86
N GLY A 815 -13.25 -78.12 -79.85
CA GLY A 815 -14.00 -77.12 -79.07
C GLY A 815 -13.18 -76.49 -77.94
N THR A 816 -13.34 -75.18 -77.68
CA THR A 816 -12.60 -74.47 -76.60
C THR A 816 -13.15 -74.76 -75.20
N GLY A 817 -14.40 -75.20 -75.11
CA GLY A 817 -15.10 -75.34 -73.82
C GLY A 817 -15.46 -74.00 -73.14
N PHE A 818 -15.42 -72.89 -73.88
CA PHE A 818 -15.87 -71.58 -73.38
C PHE A 818 -17.29 -71.22 -73.84
N GLY A 819 -17.85 -71.89 -74.86
CA GLY A 819 -19.15 -71.53 -75.42
C GLY A 819 -20.28 -71.53 -74.39
N LEU A 820 -20.41 -72.59 -73.58
CA LEU A 820 -21.45 -72.68 -72.55
C LEU A 820 -21.16 -71.82 -71.32
N SER A 821 -19.90 -71.63 -70.93
CA SER A 821 -19.56 -70.70 -69.84
C SER A 821 -19.84 -69.24 -70.22
N ILE A 822 -19.72 -68.88 -71.51
CA ILE A 822 -20.18 -67.59 -72.05
C ILE A 822 -21.71 -67.48 -71.97
N VAL A 823 -22.45 -68.55 -72.29
CA VAL A 823 -23.92 -68.59 -72.17
C VAL A 823 -24.36 -68.36 -70.72
N GLN A 824 -23.75 -69.06 -69.75
CA GLN A 824 -24.05 -68.87 -68.32
C GLN A 824 -23.75 -67.44 -67.86
N ARG A 825 -22.59 -66.89 -68.25
CA ARG A 825 -22.21 -65.53 -67.88
C ARG A 825 -23.09 -64.46 -68.51
N ILE A 826 -23.59 -64.67 -69.73
CA ILE A 826 -24.57 -63.76 -70.35
C ILE A 826 -25.89 -63.82 -69.57
N ALA A 827 -26.35 -65.02 -69.17
CA ALA A 827 -27.54 -65.16 -68.33
C ALA A 827 -27.36 -64.44 -66.97
N GLU A 828 -26.27 -64.69 -66.26
CA GLU A 828 -25.95 -64.04 -64.97
C GLU A 828 -25.89 -62.51 -65.09
N ALA A 829 -25.29 -61.98 -66.16
CA ALA A 829 -25.21 -60.54 -66.40
C ALA A 829 -26.58 -59.88 -66.64
N HIS A 830 -27.58 -60.66 -67.08
CA HIS A 830 -28.97 -60.23 -67.22
C HIS A 830 -29.83 -60.58 -65.99
N GLY A 831 -29.23 -61.16 -64.94
CA GLY A 831 -29.94 -61.65 -63.77
C GLY A 831 -30.74 -62.93 -64.00
N TRP A 832 -30.51 -63.62 -65.12
CA TRP A 832 -31.21 -64.86 -65.50
C TRP A 832 -30.50 -66.08 -64.94
N GLU A 833 -31.28 -67.09 -64.58
CA GLU A 833 -30.77 -68.43 -64.27
C GLU A 833 -30.85 -69.30 -65.53
N VAL A 834 -29.77 -70.03 -65.83
CA VAL A 834 -29.73 -71.02 -66.91
C VAL A 834 -29.70 -72.44 -66.36
N ALA A 835 -30.55 -73.32 -66.89
CA ALA A 835 -30.58 -74.74 -66.55
C ALA A 835 -30.54 -75.60 -67.82
N VAL A 836 -29.90 -76.78 -67.73
CA VAL A 836 -29.88 -77.77 -68.81
C VAL A 836 -30.84 -78.90 -68.49
N THR A 837 -31.76 -79.17 -69.40
CA THR A 837 -32.77 -80.23 -69.31
C THR A 837 -32.75 -81.10 -70.58
N GLU A 838 -33.55 -82.17 -70.59
CA GLU A 838 -33.71 -83.02 -71.77
C GLU A 838 -34.86 -82.47 -72.63
N GLY A 839 -34.60 -82.23 -73.91
CA GLY A 839 -35.59 -81.74 -74.86
C GLY A 839 -36.69 -82.76 -75.15
N GLU A 840 -37.85 -82.28 -75.62
CA GLU A 840 -38.99 -83.15 -75.98
C GLU A 840 -38.65 -84.14 -77.11
N ARG A 841 -37.65 -83.82 -77.93
CA ARG A 841 -37.17 -84.67 -79.02
C ARG A 841 -35.89 -85.46 -78.69
N GLY A 842 -35.40 -85.36 -77.45
CA GLY A 842 -34.23 -86.08 -76.95
C GLY A 842 -32.89 -85.31 -77.03
N GLY A 843 -32.89 -84.07 -77.52
CA GLY A 843 -31.71 -83.21 -77.55
C GLY A 843 -31.49 -82.39 -76.29
N ALA A 844 -30.51 -81.48 -76.32
CA ALA A 844 -30.20 -80.63 -75.18
C ALA A 844 -31.12 -79.42 -75.16
N ARG A 845 -31.72 -79.14 -73.99
CA ARG A 845 -32.60 -77.98 -73.79
C ARG A 845 -31.99 -77.07 -72.74
N PHE A 846 -31.74 -75.82 -73.12
CA PHE A 846 -31.26 -74.75 -72.24
C PHE A 846 -32.44 -73.86 -71.88
N GLU A 847 -32.78 -73.78 -70.60
CA GLU A 847 -33.87 -72.98 -70.07
C GLU A 847 -33.31 -71.76 -69.36
N PHE A 848 -33.73 -70.57 -69.79
CA PHE A 848 -33.39 -69.30 -69.17
C PHE A 848 -34.61 -68.79 -68.42
N THR A 849 -34.46 -68.47 -67.15
CA THR A 849 -35.55 -68.04 -66.25
C THR A 849 -35.19 -66.78 -65.47
N GLY A 850 -36.18 -66.06 -64.94
CA GLY A 850 -35.97 -64.78 -64.25
C GLY A 850 -35.92 -63.57 -65.20
N LEU A 851 -36.63 -63.64 -66.33
CA LEU A 851 -36.61 -62.59 -67.35
C LEU A 851 -37.58 -61.45 -67.03
N ASP A 852 -37.09 -60.21 -67.15
CA ASP A 852 -37.93 -59.02 -67.17
C ASP A 852 -38.66 -58.91 -68.52
N ARG A 853 -40.00 -58.98 -68.50
CA ARG A 853 -40.83 -58.76 -69.70
C ARG A 853 -41.48 -57.37 -69.66
N PRO A 854 -41.52 -56.63 -70.77
CA PRO A 854 -42.18 -55.33 -70.82
C PRO A 854 -43.69 -55.49 -70.55
N GLY A 855 -44.12 -55.13 -69.35
CA GLY A 855 -45.53 -55.12 -68.94
C GLY A 855 -45.97 -56.18 -67.91
N ALA A 856 -45.07 -57.02 -67.42
CA ALA A 856 -45.30 -57.85 -66.23
C ALA A 856 -44.54 -57.25 -65.03
N ASP A 857 -45.30 -56.63 -64.13
CA ASP A 857 -44.86 -55.92 -62.92
C ASP A 857 -44.08 -54.59 -63.08
N GLY A 858 -44.60 -53.55 -62.43
CA GLY A 858 -44.01 -52.22 -62.33
C GLY A 858 -42.86 -52.14 -61.32
N SER A 859 -41.94 -53.10 -61.34
CA SER A 859 -40.69 -53.01 -60.59
C SER A 859 -39.63 -52.33 -61.47
N ALA A 860 -39.14 -51.20 -60.99
CA ALA A 860 -37.99 -50.53 -61.56
C ALA A 860 -36.78 -51.48 -61.61
N PRO A 861 -35.92 -51.39 -62.64
CA PRO A 861 -34.72 -52.21 -62.73
C PRO A 861 -33.82 -52.01 -61.51
N PRO A 862 -33.06 -53.04 -61.09
CA PRO A 862 -32.17 -52.94 -59.93
C PRO A 862 -31.15 -51.82 -60.14
N ALA A 863 -31.04 -50.95 -59.14
CA ALA A 863 -30.11 -49.84 -59.14
C ALA A 863 -28.66 -50.36 -59.15
N ASP A 864 -27.89 -49.85 -60.10
CA ASP A 864 -26.43 -49.97 -60.21
C ASP A 864 -25.75 -49.60 -58.87
N PRO A 865 -25.00 -50.52 -58.21
CA PRO A 865 -24.28 -50.23 -56.99
C PRO A 865 -22.89 -49.60 -57.22
N SER A 866 -22.60 -49.08 -58.42
CA SER A 866 -21.25 -48.62 -58.77
C SER A 866 -21.23 -47.35 -59.64
N GLY A 867 -21.73 -46.24 -59.10
CA GLY A 867 -21.48 -44.89 -59.63
C GLY A 867 -21.01 -43.94 -58.53
N PRO A 868 -19.88 -43.21 -58.69
CA PRO A 868 -19.47 -42.20 -57.72
C PRO A 868 -20.43 -41.01 -57.77
N ALA A 869 -20.96 -40.62 -56.62
CA ALA A 869 -21.79 -39.43 -56.46
C ALA A 869 -20.98 -38.18 -56.84
N ALA A 870 -21.46 -37.43 -57.84
CA ALA A 870 -20.92 -36.12 -58.18
C ALA A 870 -21.40 -35.09 -57.15
N GLU A 871 -20.46 -34.56 -56.35
CA GLU A 871 -20.68 -33.40 -55.48
C GLU A 871 -21.09 -32.17 -56.29
N GLU A 872 -22.24 -31.61 -55.96
CA GLU A 872 -22.70 -30.30 -56.42
C GLU A 872 -21.88 -29.20 -55.72
N ALA A 873 -21.17 -28.40 -56.52
CA ALA A 873 -20.51 -27.18 -56.05
C ALA A 873 -21.52 -26.04 -55.95
N GLU A 874 -21.80 -25.58 -54.73
CA GLU A 874 -22.50 -24.30 -54.49
C GLU A 874 -21.64 -23.09 -54.88
N PRO A 875 -22.26 -21.98 -55.34
CA PRO A 875 -21.53 -20.77 -55.72
C PRO A 875 -21.16 -19.93 -54.49
N ARG A 876 -19.94 -19.40 -54.48
CA ARG A 876 -19.47 -18.40 -53.50
C ARG A 876 -20.13 -17.04 -53.74
N ASP A 877 -20.58 -16.43 -52.65
CA ASP A 877 -20.58 -14.98 -52.40
C ASP A 877 -19.84 -14.70 -51.08
#